data_AF-A0A502M6X4-F1
#
_entry.id   AF-A0A502M6X4-F1
#
_cell.length_a   1.000
_cell.length_b   1.000
_cell.length_c   1.000
_cell.angle_alpha   90.00
_cell.angle_beta   90.00
_cell.angle_gamma   90.00
#
_symmetry.space_group_name_H-M   'P 1'
#
loop_
_entity.id
_entity.type
_entity.pdbx_description
1 polymer ?
#
loop_
_entity_poly.entity_id
_entity_poly.type
_entity_poly.pdbx_seq_one_letter_code
_entity_poly.pdbx_strand_id
1 'polypeptide(L)'
;MKFLILRVLTHSELGMFHEYRRQGKEGSKQRAINFDSDVVDRVFPTASDADRIALELCFDCDAGTVSLPHFLTRQAKNWRLEGNCPRDRRYAFVEPGCLFVMEVDAGRKPAEGAWVVLPDDDPITRVIRADGATAGLTRAGMIALHDDEGRRIRALLHDARPEMFSDPARKEETMTGAPEAVPGGKRLPPRPQRLAEIIANTGHTLASAVADIVDNSISADATLIDIDFAEPDSGHGRWLTIRDNGRGMSPTELDEAMTLGSLVDYEGNSLGKFGYGLKGASWSQARVFTVVTRKRGGPVSHLTWDRDQLGDWIAGDGPLEAWEEEATKLEDQGTVVLWKEMKPPAAAQTINGIPPWSMEILELGRHLGLVFHRFLEGDARNRKMVVIRINTVPVVPNNPVGHALTVPYDLKTIRMVTPEGDQPVTVQPFLLPSEDELRQHHKPDGPIATNEVLGRVGLFGRRNETQGLFIYRNDRLIKWGGWQQIWLTSDEKTKLARVVVSFDTKLDEMFDINITKRSVSLPSYLQEEIKKLATPVRTASKGKYKKPTSAPVPKPSPSPAPTPTPAPTPIAGLVPGPGDGLSIPGADTSLPTVTTAGPPETPADLPPINYRPVTATKFAWKQGINLSGGRDLQISGRIAPLAALAARLEKDPEAMQELAAFLMLLDEKDMQTALLASGDK
;
A
#
# COMPACT_ATOMS: atom_id res chain seq x y z
N MET A 1 -21.24 6.61 -14.11
CA MET A 1 -19.87 6.72 -13.54
C MET A 1 -18.92 7.06 -14.67
N LYS A 2 -18.27 8.24 -14.63
CA LYS A 2 -17.45 8.71 -15.76
C LYS A 2 -15.98 8.34 -15.57
N PHE A 3 -15.45 7.55 -16.48
CA PHE A 3 -14.04 7.21 -16.55
C PHE A 3 -13.35 7.92 -17.71
N LEU A 4 -12.07 8.24 -17.54
CA LEU A 4 -11.16 8.66 -18.58
C LEU A 4 -10.05 7.60 -18.70
N ILE A 5 -10.01 6.92 -19.84
CA ILE A 5 -9.13 5.80 -20.12
C ILE A 5 -8.01 6.29 -21.04
N LEU A 6 -6.77 5.97 -20.67
CA LEU A 6 -5.56 6.37 -21.40
C LEU A 6 -4.78 5.12 -21.76
N ARG A 7 -4.40 4.96 -23.03
CA ARG A 7 -3.59 3.83 -23.52
C ARG A 7 -2.51 4.29 -24.49
N VAL A 8 -1.27 3.85 -24.28
CA VAL A 8 -0.18 4.03 -25.26
C VAL A 8 -0.33 2.94 -26.32
N LEU A 9 -0.57 3.33 -27.56
CA LEU A 9 -0.83 2.39 -28.65
C LEU A 9 0.45 1.66 -29.09
N THR A 10 0.33 0.34 -29.23
CA THR A 10 1.40 -0.55 -29.70
C THR A 10 1.18 -0.96 -31.16
N HIS A 11 2.24 -1.44 -31.82
CA HIS A 11 2.22 -1.80 -33.24
C HIS A 11 1.14 -2.83 -33.62
N SER A 12 0.70 -3.68 -32.67
CA SER A 12 -0.34 -4.68 -32.91
C SER A 12 -1.76 -4.09 -33.02
N GLU A 13 -1.97 -2.87 -32.50
CA GLU A 13 -3.28 -2.23 -32.35
C GLU A 13 -3.58 -1.24 -33.49
N LEU A 14 -2.53 -0.70 -34.10
CA LEU A 14 -2.62 0.30 -35.17
C LEU A 14 -3.33 -0.22 -36.43
N GLY A 15 -3.41 -1.55 -36.58
CA GLY A 15 -4.22 -2.19 -37.62
C GLY A 15 -5.72 -1.86 -37.52
N MET A 16 -6.22 -1.32 -36.40
CA MET A 16 -7.57 -0.74 -36.33
C MET A 16 -7.76 0.38 -37.39
N PHE A 17 -6.77 1.26 -37.57
CA PHE A 17 -6.85 2.40 -38.49
C PHE A 17 -6.64 1.93 -39.93
N HIS A 18 -7.53 2.30 -40.86
CA HIS A 18 -7.42 1.85 -42.25
C HIS A 18 -6.29 2.56 -43.01
N GLU A 19 -6.03 3.83 -42.71
CA GLU A 19 -4.98 4.62 -43.37
C GLU A 19 -3.58 4.07 -43.03
N TYR A 20 -3.35 3.63 -41.78
CA TYR A 20 -2.12 2.95 -41.38
C TYR A 20 -1.82 1.71 -42.25
N ARG A 21 -2.87 0.94 -42.55
CA ARG A 21 -2.80 -0.25 -43.41
C ARG A 21 -2.58 0.12 -44.88
N ARG A 22 -3.25 1.17 -45.37
CA ARG A 22 -3.05 1.71 -46.73
C ARG A 22 -1.61 2.16 -46.97
N GLN A 23 -0.93 2.68 -45.94
CA GLN A 23 0.48 3.06 -46.00
C GLN A 23 1.46 1.86 -45.95
N GLY A 24 0.98 0.61 -45.87
CA GLY A 24 1.83 -0.58 -45.84
C GLY A 24 2.60 -0.77 -44.53
N LYS A 25 2.27 -0.01 -43.47
CA LYS A 25 2.94 -0.07 -42.15
C LYS A 25 2.50 -1.25 -41.28
N GLU A 26 1.60 -2.11 -41.77
CA GLU A 26 0.94 -3.16 -40.98
C GLU A 26 1.84 -4.38 -40.71
N GLY A 27 2.30 -4.56 -39.46
CA GLY A 27 2.92 -5.81 -38.99
C GLY A 27 1.97 -6.77 -38.26
N SER A 28 0.67 -6.46 -38.13
CA SER A 28 -0.32 -7.29 -37.42
C SER A 28 -1.70 -7.25 -38.07
N LYS A 29 -2.32 -8.43 -38.24
CA LYS A 29 -3.68 -8.59 -38.76
C LYS A 29 -4.80 -8.19 -37.77
N GLN A 30 -4.46 -7.80 -36.55
CA GLN A 30 -5.43 -7.33 -35.56
C GLN A 30 -6.09 -6.00 -36.01
N ARG A 31 -7.36 -5.81 -35.66
CA ARG A 31 -8.22 -4.67 -36.06
C ARG A 31 -8.92 -4.03 -34.85
N ALA A 32 -8.25 -4.04 -33.72
CA ALA A 32 -8.80 -3.67 -32.42
C ALA A 32 -7.72 -3.10 -31.52
N ILE A 33 -8.10 -2.22 -30.60
CA ILE A 33 -7.25 -1.77 -29.50
C ILE A 33 -7.43 -2.75 -28.33
N ASN A 34 -6.35 -3.25 -27.72
CA ASN A 34 -6.51 -4.12 -26.55
C ASN A 34 -6.85 -3.28 -25.32
N PHE A 35 -7.61 -3.87 -24.41
CA PHE A 35 -7.98 -3.30 -23.13
C PHE A 35 -7.53 -4.28 -22.05
N ASP A 36 -6.78 -3.79 -21.09
CA ASP A 36 -6.21 -4.62 -20.03
C ASP A 36 -7.33 -4.98 -19.04
N SER A 37 -7.38 -6.24 -18.57
CA SER A 37 -8.54 -6.73 -17.80
C SER A 37 -8.74 -6.00 -16.49
N ASP A 38 -7.68 -5.63 -15.77
CA ASP A 38 -7.76 -4.82 -14.55
C ASP A 38 -8.36 -3.42 -14.79
N VAL A 39 -8.13 -2.85 -15.97
CA VAL A 39 -8.74 -1.59 -16.40
C VAL A 39 -10.23 -1.80 -16.72
N VAL A 40 -10.59 -2.87 -17.43
CA VAL A 40 -12.00 -3.17 -17.73
C VAL A 40 -12.78 -3.52 -16.47
N ASP A 41 -12.24 -4.35 -15.58
CA ASP A 41 -12.85 -4.73 -14.31
C ASP A 41 -13.04 -3.51 -13.38
N ARG A 42 -12.18 -2.47 -13.50
CA ARG A 42 -12.33 -1.20 -12.76
C ARG A 42 -13.39 -0.27 -13.34
N VAL A 43 -13.56 -0.23 -14.68
CA VAL A 43 -14.52 0.66 -15.37
C VAL A 43 -15.91 0.02 -15.48
N PHE A 44 -15.96 -1.28 -15.72
CA PHE A 44 -17.16 -2.08 -15.97
C PHE A 44 -17.13 -3.34 -15.07
N PRO A 45 -17.30 -3.21 -13.73
CA PRO A 45 -17.22 -4.36 -12.81
C PRO A 45 -18.16 -5.51 -13.19
N THR A 46 -19.36 -5.21 -13.71
CA THR A 46 -20.34 -6.20 -14.23
C THR A 46 -19.83 -7.04 -15.42
N ALA A 47 -18.67 -6.74 -16.00
CA ALA A 47 -18.18 -7.37 -17.22
C ALA A 47 -17.67 -8.81 -17.03
N SER A 48 -17.53 -9.29 -15.79
CA SER A 48 -17.17 -10.69 -15.50
C SER A 48 -18.14 -11.70 -16.11
N ASP A 49 -19.42 -11.30 -16.22
CA ASP A 49 -20.55 -12.18 -16.53
C ASP A 49 -20.99 -12.12 -18.00
N ALA A 50 -20.35 -11.26 -18.81
CA ALA A 50 -20.70 -11.05 -20.21
C ALA A 50 -19.45 -10.91 -21.09
N ASP A 51 -19.27 -11.78 -22.09
CA ASP A 51 -18.13 -11.70 -23.02
C ASP A 51 -18.14 -10.47 -23.96
N ARG A 52 -19.12 -9.57 -23.81
CA ARG A 52 -19.32 -8.39 -24.68
C ARG A 52 -20.04 -7.24 -23.98
N ILE A 53 -19.41 -6.07 -23.98
CA ILE A 53 -19.99 -4.79 -23.52
C ILE A 53 -20.35 -3.97 -24.76
N ALA A 54 -21.57 -3.42 -24.81
CA ALA A 54 -22.00 -2.52 -25.89
C ALA A 54 -21.68 -1.06 -25.56
N LEU A 55 -21.09 -0.34 -26.52
CA LEU A 55 -20.65 1.04 -26.41
C LEU A 55 -21.24 1.88 -27.54
N GLU A 56 -21.55 3.14 -27.27
CA GLU A 56 -21.83 4.14 -28.28
C GLU A 56 -20.80 5.27 -28.14
N LEU A 57 -19.90 5.40 -29.13
CA LEU A 57 -18.72 6.25 -29.02
C LEU A 57 -18.66 7.29 -30.14
N CYS A 58 -18.52 8.55 -29.74
CA CYS A 58 -18.18 9.68 -30.61
C CYS A 58 -16.67 9.68 -30.92
N PHE A 59 -16.28 9.84 -32.18
CA PHE A 59 -14.88 9.96 -32.57
C PHE A 59 -14.67 10.84 -33.79
N ASP A 60 -13.41 11.23 -33.98
CA ASP A 60 -12.92 12.15 -35.00
C ASP A 60 -12.92 11.50 -36.41
N CYS A 61 -13.52 12.14 -37.43
CA CYS A 61 -13.56 11.67 -38.83
C CYS A 61 -13.09 12.77 -39.80
N ASP A 62 -12.88 12.46 -41.09
CA ASP A 62 -12.42 13.46 -42.07
C ASP A 62 -13.46 14.59 -42.30
N ALA A 63 -14.72 14.38 -41.90
CA ALA A 63 -15.84 15.31 -42.06
C ALA A 63 -16.27 16.02 -40.76
N GLY A 64 -15.54 15.83 -39.64
CA GLY A 64 -15.90 16.35 -38.32
C GLY A 64 -15.83 15.27 -37.25
N THR A 65 -16.94 15.03 -36.55
CA THR A 65 -17.10 13.94 -35.57
C THR A 65 -18.29 13.04 -35.92
N VAL A 66 -18.27 11.78 -35.47
CA VAL A 66 -19.35 10.81 -35.69
C VAL A 66 -19.53 9.91 -34.48
N SER A 67 -20.78 9.64 -34.08
CA SER A 67 -21.13 8.62 -33.09
C SER A 67 -21.48 7.30 -33.78
N LEU A 68 -20.82 6.20 -33.40
CA LEU A 68 -21.10 4.86 -33.93
C LEU A 68 -20.97 3.77 -32.84
N PRO A 69 -21.70 2.64 -32.98
CA PRO A 69 -21.64 1.55 -32.01
C PRO A 69 -20.29 0.84 -32.03
N HIS A 70 -19.71 0.63 -30.86
CA HIS A 70 -18.50 -0.15 -30.63
C HIS A 70 -18.77 -1.26 -29.61
N PHE A 71 -17.85 -2.20 -29.47
CA PHE A 71 -17.97 -3.29 -28.51
C PHE A 71 -16.63 -3.54 -27.83
N LEU A 72 -16.63 -3.70 -26.50
CA LEU A 72 -15.52 -4.39 -25.84
C LEU A 72 -15.86 -5.88 -25.82
N THR A 73 -15.08 -6.70 -26.52
CA THR A 73 -15.22 -8.16 -26.56
C THR A 73 -14.09 -8.83 -25.80
N ARG A 74 -14.42 -9.86 -25.02
CA ARG A 74 -13.45 -10.62 -24.24
C ARG A 74 -12.74 -11.64 -25.11
N GLN A 75 -11.40 -11.62 -25.12
CA GLN A 75 -10.58 -12.61 -25.80
C GLN A 75 -9.55 -13.20 -24.82
N ALA A 76 -9.91 -14.33 -24.20
CA ALA A 76 -9.18 -14.97 -23.11
C ALA A 76 -8.97 -14.02 -21.90
N LYS A 77 -7.73 -13.59 -21.66
CA LYS A 77 -7.35 -12.72 -20.53
C LYS A 77 -7.32 -11.22 -20.86
N ASN A 78 -7.63 -10.83 -22.09
CA ASN A 78 -7.61 -9.44 -22.54
C ASN A 78 -8.96 -9.07 -23.14
N TRP A 79 -9.32 -7.80 -23.05
CA TRP A 79 -10.46 -7.24 -23.78
C TRP A 79 -9.99 -6.59 -25.07
N ARG A 80 -10.90 -6.39 -26.03
CA ARG A 80 -10.62 -5.71 -27.29
C ARG A 80 -11.74 -4.77 -27.66
N LEU A 81 -11.40 -3.52 -27.95
CA LEU A 81 -12.31 -2.55 -28.54
C LEU A 81 -12.43 -2.83 -30.04
N GLU A 82 -13.58 -3.38 -30.41
CA GLU A 82 -13.94 -3.82 -31.76
C GLU A 82 -15.13 -3.02 -32.30
N GLY A 83 -15.27 -3.03 -33.63
CA GLY A 83 -16.27 -2.23 -34.35
C GLY A 83 -15.67 -0.98 -34.99
N ASN A 84 -16.38 -0.45 -35.99
CA ASN A 84 -16.19 0.84 -36.66
C ASN A 84 -14.74 1.35 -36.82
N CYS A 85 -13.86 0.47 -37.34
CA CYS A 85 -12.50 0.82 -37.74
C CYS A 85 -12.48 2.05 -38.69
N PRO A 86 -11.90 3.19 -38.30
CA PRO A 86 -11.95 4.42 -39.08
C PRO A 86 -11.24 4.28 -40.42
N ARG A 87 -11.82 4.90 -41.46
CA ARG A 87 -11.32 4.85 -42.85
C ARG A 87 -10.61 6.13 -43.30
N ASP A 88 -10.61 7.09 -42.39
CA ASP A 88 -10.34 8.51 -42.56
C ASP A 88 -8.84 8.79 -42.67
N ARG A 89 -8.47 9.67 -43.60
CA ARG A 89 -7.08 10.04 -43.89
C ARG A 89 -6.43 10.79 -42.75
N ARG A 90 -7.20 11.48 -41.91
CA ARG A 90 -6.66 12.17 -40.73
C ARG A 90 -5.86 11.26 -39.79
N TYR A 91 -6.11 9.95 -39.78
CA TYR A 91 -5.32 8.98 -39.01
C TYR A 91 -3.98 8.57 -39.66
N ALA A 92 -3.54 9.29 -40.70
CA ALA A 92 -2.25 9.06 -41.36
C ALA A 92 -1.02 9.21 -40.46
N PHE A 93 -1.13 9.98 -39.36
CA PHE A 93 -0.07 10.18 -38.37
C PHE A 93 0.11 9.01 -37.40
N VAL A 94 -0.84 8.08 -37.33
CA VAL A 94 -0.86 7.06 -36.27
C VAL A 94 0.37 6.15 -36.35
N GLU A 95 1.11 6.05 -35.24
CA GLU A 95 2.32 5.26 -35.11
C GLU A 95 2.50 4.74 -33.67
N PRO A 96 3.42 3.78 -33.41
CA PRO A 96 3.60 3.22 -32.08
C PRO A 96 4.06 4.30 -31.10
N GLY A 97 3.38 4.43 -29.96
CA GLY A 97 3.59 5.52 -29.00
C GLY A 97 2.48 6.56 -28.96
N CYS A 98 1.66 6.69 -30.02
CA CYS A 98 0.46 7.55 -29.99
C CYS A 98 -0.44 7.24 -28.79
N LEU A 99 -1.02 8.28 -28.19
CA LEU A 99 -1.89 8.16 -27.03
C LEU A 99 -3.35 8.03 -27.48
N PHE A 100 -3.96 6.88 -27.20
CA PHE A 100 -5.41 6.71 -27.27
C PHE A 100 -6.05 7.19 -25.96
N VAL A 101 -7.08 8.02 -26.09
CA VAL A 101 -7.81 8.65 -24.99
C VAL A 101 -9.29 8.38 -25.19
N MET A 102 -9.98 7.84 -24.18
CA MET A 102 -11.42 7.57 -24.22
C MET A 102 -12.11 8.02 -22.94
N GLU A 103 -13.08 8.93 -23.04
CA GLU A 103 -14.03 9.21 -21.96
C GLU A 103 -15.25 8.29 -22.14
N VAL A 104 -15.74 7.68 -21.04
CA VAL A 104 -16.92 6.81 -21.08
C VAL A 104 -17.74 6.92 -19.78
N ASP A 105 -19.07 7.00 -19.91
CA ASP A 105 -20.01 6.87 -18.80
C ASP A 105 -20.48 5.40 -18.69
N ALA A 106 -19.78 4.65 -17.84
CA ALA A 106 -20.09 3.24 -17.55
C ALA A 106 -21.41 3.05 -16.75
N GLY A 107 -22.10 4.13 -16.38
CA GLY A 107 -23.42 4.07 -15.73
C GLY A 107 -24.59 3.82 -16.69
N ARG A 108 -24.35 3.83 -18.00
CA ARG A 108 -25.39 3.68 -19.05
C ARG A 108 -25.30 2.32 -19.74
N LYS A 109 -26.41 1.86 -20.35
CA LYS A 109 -26.47 0.65 -21.18
C LYS A 109 -27.25 0.96 -22.47
N PRO A 110 -26.59 1.04 -23.66
CA PRO A 110 -25.14 0.93 -23.88
C PRO A 110 -24.38 2.03 -23.14
N ALA A 111 -23.10 1.81 -22.85
CA ALA A 111 -22.28 2.85 -22.23
C ALA A 111 -21.84 3.87 -23.29
N GLU A 112 -22.03 5.15 -23.00
CA GLU A 112 -21.83 6.25 -23.94
C GLU A 112 -20.48 6.93 -23.68
N GLY A 113 -19.82 7.43 -24.74
CA GLY A 113 -18.52 8.07 -24.59
C GLY A 113 -17.97 8.72 -25.84
N ALA A 114 -16.70 9.11 -25.77
CA ALA A 114 -15.94 9.62 -26.91
C ALA A 114 -14.48 9.15 -26.85
N TRP A 115 -13.84 8.97 -28.00
CA TRP A 115 -12.41 8.66 -28.07
C TRP A 115 -11.66 9.45 -29.14
N VAL A 116 -10.40 9.73 -28.87
CA VAL A 116 -9.45 10.39 -29.78
C VAL A 116 -8.10 9.68 -29.74
N VAL A 117 -7.30 9.81 -30.80
CA VAL A 117 -5.89 9.44 -30.80
C VAL A 117 -5.07 10.69 -31.00
N LEU A 118 -4.07 10.89 -30.15
CA LEU A 118 -3.16 12.02 -30.18
C LEU A 118 -1.74 11.53 -30.57
N PRO A 119 -1.00 12.25 -31.41
CA PRO A 119 0.42 12.01 -31.66
C PRO A 119 1.24 12.01 -30.36
N ASP A 120 2.38 11.30 -30.31
CA ASP A 120 3.23 11.30 -29.11
C ASP A 120 3.93 12.65 -28.89
N ASP A 121 4.22 13.36 -29.98
CA ASP A 121 4.83 14.68 -29.98
C ASP A 121 3.82 15.82 -29.77
N ASP A 122 2.52 15.55 -29.70
CA ASP A 122 1.47 16.55 -29.53
C ASP A 122 1.55 17.28 -28.17
N PRO A 123 1.33 18.61 -28.11
CA PRO A 123 1.38 19.37 -26.85
C PRO A 123 0.44 18.84 -25.76
N ILE A 124 -0.77 18.39 -26.12
CA ILE A 124 -1.74 17.83 -25.19
C ILE A 124 -1.21 16.49 -24.67
N THR A 125 -0.71 15.60 -25.54
CA THR A 125 -0.08 14.34 -25.12
C THR A 125 1.05 14.56 -24.12
N ARG A 126 1.92 15.54 -24.37
CA ARG A 126 3.03 15.87 -23.45
C ARG A 126 2.53 16.35 -22.09
N VAL A 127 1.49 17.20 -22.05
CA VAL A 127 0.88 17.65 -20.79
C VAL A 127 0.21 16.50 -20.05
N ILE A 128 -0.51 15.63 -20.75
CA ILE A 128 -1.14 14.43 -20.16
C ILE A 128 -0.08 13.52 -19.55
N ARG A 129 0.98 13.18 -20.29
CA ARG A 129 2.11 12.34 -19.81
C ARG A 129 2.88 12.96 -18.63
N ALA A 130 2.84 14.29 -18.48
CA ALA A 130 3.47 15.01 -17.38
C ALA A 130 2.57 15.17 -16.15
N ASP A 131 1.26 14.92 -16.26
CA ASP A 131 0.34 14.98 -15.12
C ASP A 131 0.56 13.77 -14.19
N GLY A 132 0.72 14.03 -12.89
CA GLY A 132 0.96 13.02 -11.86
C GLY A 132 -0.15 11.96 -11.75
N ALA A 133 -1.38 12.27 -12.15
CA ALA A 133 -2.45 11.29 -12.25
C ALA A 133 -2.12 10.15 -13.25
N THR A 134 -1.26 10.41 -14.23
CA THR A 134 -0.88 9.43 -15.26
C THR A 134 0.39 8.65 -14.95
N ALA A 135 1.00 8.82 -13.77
CA ALA A 135 2.29 8.21 -13.43
C ALA A 135 2.35 6.66 -13.59
N GLY A 136 1.20 5.97 -13.52
CA GLY A 136 1.10 4.53 -13.80
C GLY A 136 1.16 4.15 -15.29
N LEU A 137 0.80 5.06 -16.20
CA LEU A 137 0.64 4.79 -17.63
C LEU A 137 1.92 4.28 -18.30
N THR A 138 3.09 4.80 -17.95
CA THR A 138 4.38 4.37 -18.49
C THR A 138 4.73 2.93 -18.10
N ARG A 139 4.25 2.44 -16.95
CA ARG A 139 4.51 1.08 -16.47
C ARG A 139 3.46 0.08 -16.94
N ALA A 140 2.18 0.48 -16.94
CA ALA A 140 1.07 -0.39 -17.27
C ALA A 140 0.76 -0.44 -18.78
N GLY A 141 1.08 0.63 -19.52
CA GLY A 141 0.64 0.81 -20.91
C GLY A 141 -0.79 1.35 -21.03
N MET A 142 -1.64 1.08 -20.02
CA MET A 142 -3.02 1.56 -19.91
C MET A 142 -3.38 1.94 -18.47
N ILE A 143 -4.24 2.94 -18.30
CA ILE A 143 -4.90 3.26 -17.02
C ILE A 143 -6.33 3.78 -17.26
N ALA A 144 -7.16 3.73 -16.21
CA ALA A 144 -8.41 4.49 -16.12
C ALA A 144 -8.34 5.49 -14.95
N LEU A 145 -8.96 6.65 -15.12
CA LEU A 145 -9.08 7.70 -14.11
C LEU A 145 -10.56 7.99 -13.86
N HIS A 146 -11.03 7.88 -12.62
CA HIS A 146 -12.42 8.11 -12.25
C HIS A 146 -12.67 9.56 -11.83
N ASP A 147 -13.75 10.18 -12.32
CA ASP A 147 -14.17 11.56 -12.00
C ASP A 147 -13.00 12.55 -11.84
N ASP A 148 -12.71 12.90 -10.58
CA ASP A 148 -11.76 13.92 -10.13
C ASP A 148 -10.30 13.55 -10.39
N GLU A 149 -9.96 12.25 -10.46
CA GLU A 149 -8.62 11.74 -10.80
C GLU A 149 -8.15 12.27 -12.17
N GLY A 150 -9.09 12.39 -13.12
CA GLY A 150 -8.84 12.87 -14.48
C GLY A 150 -9.19 14.34 -14.70
N ARG A 151 -9.62 15.11 -13.67
CA ARG A 151 -10.27 16.42 -13.84
C ARG A 151 -9.49 17.42 -14.70
N ARG A 152 -8.18 17.53 -14.47
CA ARG A 152 -7.28 18.43 -15.24
C ARG A 152 -7.17 18.01 -16.70
N ILE A 153 -7.10 16.70 -16.94
CA ILE A 153 -6.98 16.13 -18.28
C ILE A 153 -8.31 16.27 -19.02
N ARG A 154 -9.46 16.05 -18.37
CA ARG A 154 -10.79 16.32 -18.95
C ARG A 154 -10.95 17.79 -19.33
N ALA A 155 -10.53 18.73 -18.47
CA ALA A 155 -10.55 20.15 -18.80
C ALA A 155 -9.71 20.46 -20.05
N LEU A 156 -8.47 19.97 -20.09
CA LEU A 156 -7.57 20.12 -21.24
C LEU A 156 -8.14 19.51 -22.55
N LEU A 157 -8.80 18.35 -22.45
CA LEU A 157 -9.46 17.70 -23.59
C LEU A 157 -10.72 18.44 -24.01
N HIS A 158 -11.51 18.97 -23.07
CA HIS A 158 -12.68 19.79 -23.35
C HIS A 158 -12.30 21.11 -24.03
N ASP A 159 -11.27 21.80 -23.53
CA ASP A 159 -10.76 23.05 -24.12
C ASP A 159 -10.27 22.84 -25.58
N ALA A 160 -9.79 21.64 -25.91
CA ALA A 160 -9.28 21.27 -27.24
C ALA A 160 -10.32 20.63 -28.19
N ARG A 161 -11.38 20.02 -27.63
CA ARG A 161 -12.41 19.22 -28.31
C ARG A 161 -13.75 19.29 -27.52
N PRO A 162 -14.38 20.47 -27.41
CA PRO A 162 -15.58 20.66 -26.58
C PRO A 162 -16.80 19.88 -27.09
N GLU A 163 -16.81 19.53 -28.38
CA GLU A 163 -17.81 18.69 -29.04
C GLU A 163 -17.68 17.18 -28.74
N MET A 164 -16.60 16.74 -28.08
CA MET A 164 -16.35 15.33 -27.75
C MET A 164 -16.27 15.05 -26.25
N PHE A 165 -15.62 15.93 -25.47
CA PHE A 165 -15.34 15.67 -24.05
C PHE A 165 -16.20 16.55 -23.13
N SER A 166 -16.59 16.00 -21.99
CA SER A 166 -17.43 16.70 -21.01
C SER A 166 -16.69 17.85 -20.33
N ASP A 167 -17.31 19.03 -20.24
CA ASP A 167 -16.84 20.11 -19.37
C ASP A 167 -16.89 19.67 -17.88
N PRO A 168 -15.74 19.62 -17.16
CA PRO A 168 -15.73 19.31 -15.73
C PRO A 168 -16.23 20.46 -14.83
N ALA A 169 -16.43 21.68 -15.37
CA ALA A 169 -16.86 22.85 -14.60
C ALA A 169 -18.39 23.03 -14.53
N ARG A 170 -19.19 22.21 -15.25
CA ARG A 170 -20.62 22.45 -15.48
C ARG A 170 -21.56 22.07 -14.31
N LYS A 171 -21.29 22.61 -13.13
CA LYS A 171 -22.27 22.87 -12.06
C LYS A 171 -21.96 24.25 -11.46
N GLU A 172 -22.54 25.30 -12.03
CA GLU A 172 -22.47 26.64 -11.42
C GLU A 172 -23.31 26.66 -10.13
N GLU A 173 -22.63 26.66 -8.98
CA GLU A 173 -23.26 26.91 -7.68
C GLU A 173 -23.83 28.33 -7.63
N THR A 174 -25.12 28.49 -7.96
CA THR A 174 -25.87 29.71 -7.66
C THR A 174 -26.17 29.76 -6.16
N MET A 175 -25.33 30.49 -5.42
CA MET A 175 -25.58 30.78 -4.00
C MET A 175 -26.92 31.50 -3.85
N THR A 176 -27.92 30.82 -3.31
CA THR A 176 -29.26 31.32 -3.09
C THR A 176 -29.35 31.96 -1.71
N GLY A 177 -29.51 33.30 -1.68
CA GLY A 177 -29.79 34.04 -0.45
C GLY A 177 -28.63 34.93 0.03
N ALA A 178 -28.83 36.25 -0.06
CA ALA A 178 -27.98 37.24 0.60
C ALA A 178 -28.72 37.83 1.83
N PRO A 179 -28.49 37.30 3.04
CA PRO A 179 -28.81 38.02 4.28
C PRO A 179 -27.94 39.28 4.43
N GLU A 180 -28.38 40.18 5.31
CA GLU A 180 -28.03 41.61 5.33
C GLU A 180 -26.53 41.95 5.27
N ALA A 181 -26.23 43.04 4.55
CA ALA A 181 -24.87 43.58 4.46
C ALA A 181 -24.44 44.23 5.78
N VAL A 182 -23.44 43.66 6.44
CA VAL A 182 -22.79 44.28 7.62
C VAL A 182 -22.10 45.58 7.19
N PRO A 183 -22.43 46.75 7.78
CA PRO A 183 -21.80 48.02 7.42
C PRO A 183 -20.28 47.96 7.59
N GLY A 184 -19.54 48.21 6.49
CA GLY A 184 -18.08 48.16 6.46
C GLY A 184 -17.45 46.77 6.28
N GLY A 185 -18.25 45.69 6.17
CA GLY A 185 -17.77 44.32 5.95
C GLY A 185 -18.11 43.78 4.56
N LYS A 186 -17.27 42.88 4.02
CA LYS A 186 -17.58 42.09 2.82
C LYS A 186 -17.71 40.60 3.19
N ARG A 187 -18.93 40.04 3.08
CA ARG A 187 -19.18 38.60 3.27
C ARG A 187 -18.48 37.81 2.14
N LEU A 188 -17.63 36.86 2.50
CA LEU A 188 -16.89 35.99 1.59
C LEU A 188 -17.02 34.53 2.08
N PRO A 189 -18.18 33.89 1.89
CA PRO A 189 -18.39 32.52 2.36
C PRO A 189 -17.55 31.54 1.52
N PRO A 190 -17.13 30.39 2.09
CA PRO A 190 -16.50 29.33 1.31
C PRO A 190 -17.52 28.73 0.34
N ARG A 191 -17.07 28.40 -0.88
CA ARG A 191 -17.90 27.67 -1.86
C ARG A 191 -18.15 26.23 -1.36
N PRO A 192 -19.40 25.79 -1.13
CA PRO A 192 -19.65 24.55 -0.40
C PRO A 192 -19.10 23.29 -1.07
N GLN A 193 -19.36 23.07 -2.37
CA GLN A 193 -18.82 21.92 -3.11
C GLN A 193 -17.29 21.89 -3.08
N ARG A 194 -16.64 23.06 -3.23
CA ARG A 194 -15.17 23.16 -3.17
C ARG A 194 -14.59 22.88 -1.78
N LEU A 195 -15.27 23.30 -0.70
CA LEU A 195 -14.82 22.96 0.65
C LEU A 195 -15.04 21.48 0.95
N ALA A 196 -16.18 20.90 0.53
CA ALA A 196 -16.42 19.47 0.63
C ALA A 196 -15.43 18.63 -0.19
N GLU A 197 -14.99 19.09 -1.37
CA GLU A 197 -13.89 18.48 -2.14
C GLU A 197 -12.55 18.53 -1.39
N ILE A 198 -12.21 19.64 -0.74
CA ILE A 198 -10.97 19.77 0.04
C ILE A 198 -11.00 18.80 1.23
N ILE A 199 -12.14 18.70 1.92
CA ILE A 199 -12.40 17.75 3.01
C ILE A 199 -12.31 16.29 2.50
N ALA A 200 -12.94 15.97 1.38
CA ALA A 200 -12.91 14.63 0.77
C ALA A 200 -11.48 14.12 0.46
N ASN A 201 -10.53 15.03 0.26
CA ASN A 201 -9.18 14.72 -0.20
C ASN A 201 -8.13 14.63 0.92
N THR A 202 -8.51 14.50 2.20
CA THR A 202 -7.56 14.28 3.32
C THR A 202 -6.90 12.89 3.35
N GLY A 203 -7.09 12.07 2.31
CA GLY A 203 -6.32 10.84 2.09
C GLY A 203 -6.79 9.61 2.87
N HIS A 204 -8.06 9.56 3.30
CA HIS A 204 -8.61 8.34 3.91
C HIS A 204 -8.64 7.19 2.89
N THR A 205 -8.16 6.02 3.31
CA THR A 205 -8.48 4.75 2.65
C THR A 205 -9.85 4.28 3.16
N LEU A 206 -10.56 3.44 2.40
CA LEU A 206 -11.83 2.83 2.80
C LEU A 206 -11.79 2.33 4.25
N ALA A 207 -10.79 1.51 4.58
CA ALA A 207 -10.63 0.94 5.90
C ALA A 207 -10.49 1.99 7.01
N SER A 208 -9.74 3.07 6.77
CA SER A 208 -9.60 4.16 7.75
C SER A 208 -10.82 5.07 7.84
N ALA A 209 -11.56 5.24 6.76
CA ALA A 209 -12.81 6.00 6.76
C ALA A 209 -13.87 5.25 7.57
N VAL A 210 -14.03 3.94 7.34
CA VAL A 210 -14.92 3.09 8.13
C VAL A 210 -14.49 3.09 9.61
N ALA A 211 -13.19 3.03 9.90
CA ALA A 211 -12.69 3.13 11.28
C ALA A 211 -13.05 4.46 11.96
N ASP A 212 -13.08 5.58 11.26
CA ASP A 212 -13.50 6.88 11.82
C ASP A 212 -15.02 6.95 12.08
N ILE A 213 -15.85 6.15 11.40
CA ILE A 213 -17.27 6.00 11.75
C ILE A 213 -17.45 5.03 12.92
N VAL A 214 -16.73 3.90 12.93
CA VAL A 214 -16.70 2.94 14.05
C VAL A 214 -16.27 3.61 15.36
N ASP A 215 -15.32 4.57 15.30
CA ASP A 215 -14.95 5.40 16.45
C ASP A 215 -16.14 6.17 17.06
N ASN A 216 -17.05 6.68 16.21
CA ASN A 216 -18.24 7.39 16.66
C ASN A 216 -19.24 6.41 17.28
N SER A 217 -19.45 5.24 16.69
CA SER A 217 -20.31 4.18 17.22
C SER A 217 -19.84 3.66 18.59
N ILE A 218 -18.53 3.43 18.76
CA ILE A 218 -17.95 3.06 20.07
C ILE A 218 -18.07 4.23 21.06
N SER A 219 -17.88 5.47 20.61
CA SER A 219 -18.11 6.67 21.44
C SER A 219 -19.61 6.90 21.76
N ALA A 220 -20.51 6.25 21.01
CA ALA A 220 -21.96 6.17 21.23
C ALA A 220 -22.38 4.99 22.13
N ASP A 221 -21.41 4.28 22.72
CA ASP A 221 -21.58 3.10 23.58
C ASP A 221 -22.26 1.90 22.89
N ALA A 222 -22.11 1.80 21.56
CA ALA A 222 -22.52 0.63 20.80
C ALA A 222 -21.75 -0.62 21.24
N THR A 223 -22.46 -1.73 21.39
CA THR A 223 -21.90 -3.07 21.61
C THR A 223 -21.94 -3.94 20.36
N LEU A 224 -22.68 -3.50 19.34
CA LEU A 224 -22.83 -4.16 18.04
C LEU A 224 -22.73 -3.10 16.94
N ILE A 225 -21.88 -3.38 15.95
CA ILE A 225 -21.71 -2.58 14.74
C ILE A 225 -21.77 -3.52 13.54
N ASP A 226 -22.76 -3.33 12.69
CA ASP A 226 -22.98 -4.07 11.45
C ASP A 226 -22.60 -3.21 10.24
N ILE A 227 -21.70 -3.73 9.41
CA ILE A 227 -21.24 -3.10 8.18
C ILE A 227 -21.77 -3.93 7.01
N ASP A 228 -22.84 -3.48 6.36
CA ASP A 228 -23.33 -4.10 5.13
C ASP A 228 -22.66 -3.38 3.96
N PHE A 229 -21.61 -3.98 3.40
CA PHE A 229 -20.91 -3.50 2.21
C PHE A 229 -21.25 -4.44 1.06
N ALA A 230 -22.31 -4.10 0.32
CA ALA A 230 -22.81 -4.92 -0.78
C ALA A 230 -21.83 -4.98 -1.97
N GLU A 231 -22.01 -6.00 -2.81
CA GLU A 231 -21.34 -6.05 -4.10
C GLU A 231 -21.85 -4.88 -5.00
N PRO A 232 -20.97 -4.20 -5.77
CA PRO A 232 -21.33 -3.00 -6.54
C PRO A 232 -22.48 -3.18 -7.54
N ASP A 233 -22.77 -4.43 -7.92
CA ASP A 233 -23.71 -4.79 -8.98
C ASP A 233 -25.07 -5.25 -8.42
N SER A 234 -25.30 -5.08 -7.11
CA SER A 234 -26.54 -5.38 -6.37
C SER A 234 -27.76 -4.48 -6.71
N GLY A 235 -27.75 -3.83 -7.87
CA GLY A 235 -28.86 -2.99 -8.38
C GLY A 235 -28.82 -1.51 -7.98
N HIS A 236 -28.13 -1.15 -6.90
CA HIS A 236 -28.05 0.22 -6.36
C HIS A 236 -26.66 0.86 -6.50
N GLY A 237 -25.80 0.30 -7.37
CA GLY A 237 -24.41 0.70 -7.51
C GLY A 237 -23.56 0.36 -6.28
N ARG A 238 -22.41 1.02 -6.14
CA ARG A 238 -21.52 0.81 -4.98
C ARG A 238 -22.02 1.63 -3.78
N TRP A 239 -22.46 0.93 -2.73
CA TRP A 239 -22.88 1.50 -1.46
C TRP A 239 -22.38 0.68 -0.26
N LEU A 240 -22.40 1.28 0.93
CA LEU A 240 -22.01 0.66 2.20
C LEU A 240 -22.83 1.30 3.33
N THR A 241 -23.34 0.50 4.27
CA THR A 241 -23.91 0.99 5.53
C THR A 241 -22.99 0.68 6.71
N ILE A 242 -23.04 1.54 7.73
CA ILE A 242 -22.44 1.29 9.05
C ILE A 242 -23.55 1.54 10.07
N ARG A 243 -24.15 0.46 10.57
CA ARG A 243 -25.25 0.45 11.54
C ARG A 243 -24.69 0.15 12.93
N ASP A 244 -25.05 0.95 13.94
CA ASP A 244 -24.73 0.67 15.34
C ASP A 244 -25.97 0.68 16.24
N ASN A 245 -25.88 -0.04 17.36
CA ASN A 245 -26.91 -0.12 18.40
C ASN A 245 -26.69 0.88 19.57
N GLY A 246 -25.88 1.92 19.35
CA GLY A 246 -25.51 2.92 20.35
C GLY A 246 -26.70 3.78 20.80
N ARG A 247 -26.41 4.84 21.55
CA ARG A 247 -27.44 5.74 22.11
C ARG A 247 -28.34 6.44 21.08
N GLY A 248 -27.91 6.53 19.82
CA GLY A 248 -28.55 7.34 18.79
C GLY A 248 -28.53 8.84 19.09
N MET A 249 -29.18 9.63 18.22
CA MET A 249 -29.27 11.08 18.32
C MET A 249 -30.74 11.53 18.26
N SER A 250 -31.04 12.63 18.93
CA SER A 250 -32.26 13.44 18.71
C SER A 250 -32.09 14.32 17.45
N PRO A 251 -33.15 14.93 16.91
CA PRO A 251 -33.05 15.83 15.74
C PRO A 251 -31.97 16.90 15.91
N THR A 252 -31.95 17.60 17.05
CA THR A 252 -30.97 18.65 17.34
C THR A 252 -29.54 18.14 17.51
N GLU A 253 -29.36 16.90 18.01
CA GLU A 253 -28.03 16.26 18.06
C GLU A 253 -27.58 15.83 16.66
N LEU A 254 -28.50 15.45 15.77
CA LEU A 254 -28.23 15.15 14.36
C LEU A 254 -27.85 16.42 13.58
N ASP A 255 -28.54 17.54 13.80
CA ASP A 255 -28.24 18.83 13.17
C ASP A 255 -26.80 19.30 13.49
N GLU A 256 -26.41 19.27 14.77
CA GLU A 256 -25.04 19.58 15.19
C GLU A 256 -24.04 18.53 14.68
N ALA A 257 -24.41 17.23 14.70
CA ALA A 257 -23.56 16.18 14.17
C ALA A 257 -23.34 16.28 12.65
N MET A 258 -24.26 16.91 11.90
CA MET A 258 -24.15 17.13 10.45
C MET A 258 -23.54 18.48 10.07
N THR A 259 -23.57 19.46 10.98
CA THR A 259 -22.98 20.79 10.81
C THR A 259 -21.44 20.73 10.69
N LEU A 260 -20.85 21.48 9.75
CA LEU A 260 -19.39 21.57 9.61
C LEU A 260 -18.78 22.52 10.65
N GLY A 261 -17.68 22.08 11.28
CA GLY A 261 -17.03 22.86 12.34
C GLY A 261 -17.82 22.88 13.67
N SER A 262 -18.72 21.91 13.85
CA SER A 262 -19.53 21.71 15.05
C SER A 262 -18.71 21.74 16.36
N LEU A 263 -19.23 22.45 17.36
CA LEU A 263 -18.58 22.68 18.66
C LEU A 263 -18.86 21.50 19.61
N VAL A 264 -18.43 20.31 19.21
CA VAL A 264 -18.57 19.10 20.02
C VAL A 264 -17.45 19.04 21.05
N ASP A 265 -17.78 19.39 22.30
CA ASP A 265 -16.92 19.11 23.45
C ASP A 265 -16.78 17.59 23.62
N TYR A 266 -15.59 17.07 23.34
CA TYR A 266 -15.30 15.65 23.44
C TYR A 266 -14.90 15.26 24.87
N GLU A 267 -15.63 14.33 25.48
CA GLU A 267 -15.26 13.74 26.77
C GLU A 267 -13.85 13.10 26.72
N GLY A 268 -13.15 13.04 27.86
CA GLY A 268 -11.79 12.49 27.94
C GLY A 268 -11.64 11.01 27.53
N ASN A 269 -12.74 10.25 27.42
CA ASN A 269 -12.75 8.87 26.91
C ASN A 269 -13.17 8.77 25.43
N SER A 270 -13.27 9.90 24.72
CA SER A 270 -13.65 9.97 23.29
C SER A 270 -12.56 9.42 22.37
N LEU A 271 -12.99 8.74 21.30
CA LEU A 271 -12.10 8.35 20.19
C LEU A 271 -12.01 9.44 19.10
N GLY A 272 -12.91 10.43 19.12
CA GLY A 272 -12.87 11.64 18.29
C GLY A 272 -12.16 12.83 18.96
N LYS A 273 -11.84 13.86 18.16
CA LYS A 273 -11.26 15.15 18.63
C LYS A 273 -11.72 16.40 17.84
N PHE A 274 -12.13 16.28 16.57
CA PHE A 274 -12.14 17.43 15.63
C PHE A 274 -13.47 17.79 14.97
N GLY A 275 -14.62 17.21 15.34
CA GLY A 275 -15.93 17.41 14.65
C GLY A 275 -15.99 16.86 13.21
N TYR A 276 -14.85 16.40 12.72
CA TYR A 276 -14.54 16.11 11.32
C TYR A 276 -14.88 14.68 10.88
N GLY A 277 -14.71 13.70 11.78
CA GLY A 277 -14.62 12.28 11.44
C GLY A 277 -15.74 11.78 10.53
N LEU A 278 -17.00 12.07 10.89
CA LEU A 278 -18.17 11.70 10.09
C LEU A 278 -18.12 12.25 8.65
N LYS A 279 -17.98 13.57 8.49
CA LYS A 279 -18.08 14.23 7.17
C LYS A 279 -16.85 13.95 6.30
N GLY A 280 -15.66 14.02 6.91
CA GLY A 280 -14.39 13.73 6.25
C GLY A 280 -14.27 12.29 5.77
N ALA A 281 -14.59 11.32 6.63
CA ALA A 281 -14.63 9.91 6.23
C ALA A 281 -15.67 9.68 5.12
N SER A 282 -16.89 10.20 5.28
CA SER A 282 -17.98 9.96 4.32
C SER A 282 -17.70 10.54 2.94
N TRP A 283 -17.40 11.85 2.82
CA TRP A 283 -17.08 12.46 1.51
C TRP A 283 -15.77 11.94 0.91
N SER A 284 -14.85 11.39 1.72
CA SER A 284 -13.65 10.74 1.17
C SER A 284 -13.97 9.48 0.36
N GLN A 285 -15.04 8.74 0.72
CA GLN A 285 -15.41 7.48 0.07
C GLN A 285 -16.64 7.60 -0.84
N ALA A 286 -17.57 8.54 -0.59
CA ALA A 286 -18.88 8.63 -1.25
C ALA A 286 -19.21 10.03 -1.78
N ARG A 287 -19.96 10.09 -2.89
CA ARG A 287 -20.53 11.37 -3.40
C ARG A 287 -21.71 11.82 -2.53
N VAL A 288 -22.50 10.88 -2.03
CA VAL A 288 -23.67 11.15 -1.19
C VAL A 288 -23.60 10.29 0.07
N PHE A 289 -23.89 10.88 1.23
CA PHE A 289 -24.11 10.11 2.45
C PHE A 289 -25.33 10.58 3.23
N THR A 290 -26.00 9.62 3.85
CA THR A 290 -27.19 9.83 4.68
C THR A 290 -26.91 9.29 6.08
N VAL A 291 -27.25 10.07 7.10
CA VAL A 291 -27.25 9.61 8.48
C VAL A 291 -28.69 9.44 8.91
N VAL A 292 -29.07 8.22 9.29
CA VAL A 292 -30.38 7.89 9.87
C VAL A 292 -30.15 7.51 11.33
N THR A 293 -30.92 8.07 12.25
CA THR A 293 -30.69 7.87 13.68
C THR A 293 -31.99 7.83 14.46
N ARG A 294 -31.98 7.11 15.59
CA ARG A 294 -33.10 7.02 16.53
C ARG A 294 -32.53 6.99 17.95
N LYS A 295 -32.85 8.01 18.75
CA LYS A 295 -32.70 7.94 20.21
C LYS A 295 -33.84 7.10 20.79
N ARG A 296 -33.59 6.29 21.82
CA ARG A 296 -34.60 5.38 22.41
C ARG A 296 -35.89 6.14 22.77
N GLY A 297 -37.03 5.71 22.22
CA GLY A 297 -38.34 6.33 22.44
C GLY A 297 -38.57 7.67 21.73
N GLY A 298 -37.61 8.14 20.94
CA GLY A 298 -37.73 9.30 20.06
C GLY A 298 -38.13 8.93 18.62
N PRO A 299 -38.36 9.93 17.75
CA PRO A 299 -38.60 9.70 16.33
C PRO A 299 -37.34 9.15 15.64
N VAL A 300 -37.52 8.58 14.44
CA VAL A 300 -36.43 8.47 13.48
C VAL A 300 -36.18 9.87 12.93
N SER A 301 -34.92 10.22 12.72
CA SER A 301 -34.52 11.43 12.01
C SER A 301 -33.39 11.10 11.05
N HIS A 302 -33.37 11.76 9.90
CA HIS A 302 -32.31 11.60 8.93
C HIS A 302 -31.94 12.91 8.26
N LEU A 303 -30.68 13.00 7.83
CA LEU A 303 -30.16 14.08 7.00
C LEU A 303 -29.20 13.49 5.96
N THR A 304 -29.20 14.09 4.77
CA THR A 304 -28.40 13.67 3.62
C THR A 304 -27.51 14.80 3.13
N TRP A 305 -26.24 14.50 2.90
CA TRP A 305 -25.30 15.37 2.20
C TRP A 305 -24.96 14.78 0.83
N ASP A 306 -25.50 15.35 -0.26
CA ASP A 306 -24.98 15.17 -1.63
C ASP A 306 -23.95 16.27 -1.91
N ARG A 307 -22.71 15.86 -2.19
CA ARG A 307 -21.58 16.76 -2.50
C ARG A 307 -21.88 17.75 -3.64
N ASP A 308 -22.79 17.40 -4.54
CA ASP A 308 -23.15 18.24 -5.68
C ASP A 308 -24.44 19.06 -5.49
N GLN A 309 -25.12 18.94 -4.34
CA GLN A 309 -26.37 19.66 -4.03
C GLN A 309 -26.29 20.42 -2.69
N LEU A 310 -25.09 20.85 -2.28
CA LEU A 310 -24.85 21.47 -0.98
C LEU A 310 -25.50 22.87 -0.79
N GLY A 311 -25.90 23.57 -1.85
CA GLY A 311 -26.55 24.88 -1.74
C GLY A 311 -25.69 25.94 -1.03
N ASP A 312 -26.24 26.62 -0.01
CA ASP A 312 -25.49 27.36 1.03
C ASP A 312 -25.47 26.54 2.33
N TRP A 313 -24.90 25.33 2.27
CA TRP A 313 -24.88 24.33 3.36
C TRP A 313 -26.28 23.82 3.79
N ILE A 314 -27.08 23.42 2.82
CA ILE A 314 -28.41 22.83 3.04
C ILE A 314 -28.31 21.31 2.96
N ALA A 315 -28.52 20.62 4.08
CA ALA A 315 -28.67 19.16 4.11
C ALA A 315 -30.10 18.77 3.67
N GLY A 316 -30.23 17.65 2.96
CA GLY A 316 -31.53 17.13 2.52
C GLY A 316 -32.21 16.29 3.59
N ASP A 317 -33.47 16.63 3.90
CA ASP A 317 -34.37 15.96 4.86
C ASP A 317 -35.54 15.22 4.18
N GLY A 318 -35.61 15.28 2.84
CA GLY A 318 -36.66 14.64 2.03
C GLY A 318 -36.75 13.11 2.21
N PRO A 319 -37.86 12.49 1.75
CA PRO A 319 -38.09 11.06 1.88
C PRO A 319 -36.98 10.24 1.20
N LEU A 320 -36.58 9.16 1.84
CA LEU A 320 -35.61 8.21 1.32
C LEU A 320 -36.25 7.30 0.27
N GLU A 321 -35.44 6.73 -0.62
CA GLU A 321 -35.93 5.69 -1.53
C GLU A 321 -36.23 4.40 -0.75
N ALA A 322 -37.20 3.58 -1.20
CA ALA A 322 -37.66 2.41 -0.46
C ALA A 322 -36.54 1.37 -0.14
N TRP A 323 -35.48 1.31 -0.96
CA TRP A 323 -34.31 0.48 -0.68
C TRP A 323 -33.38 1.09 0.38
N GLU A 324 -33.31 2.43 0.44
CA GLU A 324 -32.56 3.16 1.46
C GLU A 324 -33.26 3.04 2.82
N GLU A 325 -34.59 3.09 2.86
CA GLU A 325 -35.37 2.86 4.08
C GLU A 325 -35.10 1.47 4.67
N GLU A 326 -35.07 0.41 3.84
CA GLU A 326 -34.74 -0.94 4.31
C GLU A 326 -33.25 -1.08 4.67
N ALA A 327 -32.33 -0.50 3.88
CA ALA A 327 -30.89 -0.52 4.17
C ALA A 327 -30.53 0.28 5.44
N THR A 328 -31.27 1.34 5.77
CA THR A 328 -31.04 2.20 6.95
C THR A 328 -31.94 1.91 8.14
N LYS A 329 -32.74 0.84 8.06
CA LYS A 329 -33.66 0.40 9.11
C LYS A 329 -32.97 0.27 10.47
N LEU A 330 -33.63 0.81 11.49
CA LEU A 330 -33.23 0.80 12.90
C LEU A 330 -34.27 0.11 13.77
N GLU A 331 -33.80 -0.63 14.77
CA GLU A 331 -34.58 -1.16 15.90
C GLU A 331 -34.84 -0.04 16.93
N ASP A 332 -34.87 -0.33 18.23
CA ASP A 332 -35.29 0.62 19.28
C ASP A 332 -34.44 1.89 19.39
N GLN A 333 -33.15 1.80 19.06
CA GLN A 333 -32.18 2.90 19.09
C GLN A 333 -30.99 2.59 18.18
N GLY A 334 -30.25 3.63 17.78
CA GLY A 334 -28.98 3.48 17.06
C GLY A 334 -28.76 4.53 16.00
N THR A 335 -27.75 4.32 15.17
CA THR A 335 -27.44 5.16 13.99
C THR A 335 -27.03 4.28 12.82
N VAL A 336 -27.47 4.63 11.60
CA VAL A 336 -26.92 4.13 10.35
C VAL A 336 -26.28 5.28 9.59
N VAL A 337 -25.04 5.11 9.16
CA VAL A 337 -24.43 5.94 8.12
C VAL A 337 -24.46 5.16 6.81
N LEU A 338 -25.27 5.61 5.86
CA LEU A 338 -25.32 5.09 4.49
C LEU A 338 -24.40 5.92 3.60
N TRP A 339 -23.47 5.25 2.93
CA TRP A 339 -22.65 5.78 1.84
C TRP A 339 -23.20 5.25 0.53
N LYS A 340 -23.60 6.13 -0.40
CA LYS A 340 -24.02 5.75 -1.75
C LYS A 340 -23.22 6.50 -2.80
N GLU A 341 -23.16 5.93 -4.01
CA GLU A 341 -22.26 6.39 -5.07
C GLU A 341 -20.81 6.50 -4.57
N MET A 342 -20.32 5.37 -4.03
CA MET A 342 -18.95 5.26 -3.55
C MET A 342 -17.95 5.26 -4.71
N LYS A 343 -16.78 5.87 -4.47
CA LYS A 343 -15.66 5.85 -5.41
C LYS A 343 -15.24 4.40 -5.71
N PRO A 344 -14.79 4.08 -6.93
CA PRO A 344 -14.20 2.77 -7.23
C PRO A 344 -12.89 2.57 -6.45
N PRO A 345 -12.37 1.33 -6.34
CA PRO A 345 -11.11 1.08 -5.65
C PRO A 345 -9.97 1.86 -6.31
N ALA A 346 -9.10 2.47 -5.49
CA ALA A 346 -7.97 3.26 -5.99
C ALA A 346 -6.89 2.41 -6.69
N ALA A 347 -6.82 1.12 -6.37
CA ALA A 347 -5.97 0.16 -7.05
C ALA A 347 -6.65 -1.22 -7.06
N ALA A 348 -6.79 -1.82 -8.25
CA ALA A 348 -7.24 -3.20 -8.39
C ALA A 348 -6.06 -4.14 -8.07
N GLN A 349 -5.88 -4.52 -6.80
CA GLN A 349 -5.00 -5.64 -6.44
C GLN A 349 -5.67 -6.97 -6.83
N THR A 350 -5.73 -7.26 -8.13
CA THR A 350 -6.25 -8.51 -8.67
C THR A 350 -5.28 -9.65 -8.39
N ILE A 351 -5.55 -10.42 -7.33
CA ILE A 351 -5.04 -11.79 -7.22
C ILE A 351 -5.87 -12.64 -8.19
N ASN A 352 -5.22 -13.44 -9.05
CA ASN A 352 -5.90 -14.27 -10.05
C ASN A 352 -7.04 -15.10 -9.41
N GLY A 353 -8.29 -14.83 -9.81
CA GLY A 353 -9.47 -15.57 -9.34
C GLY A 353 -10.13 -15.03 -8.06
N ILE A 354 -9.69 -13.90 -7.50
CA ILE A 354 -10.35 -13.22 -6.37
C ILE A 354 -10.90 -11.86 -6.85
N PRO A 355 -12.21 -11.58 -6.72
CA PRO A 355 -12.78 -10.28 -7.07
C PRO A 355 -12.15 -9.13 -6.25
N PRO A 356 -11.93 -7.93 -6.84
CA PRO A 356 -11.37 -6.79 -6.12
C PRO A 356 -12.16 -6.40 -4.86
N TRP A 357 -13.50 -6.48 -4.91
CA TRP A 357 -14.38 -6.23 -3.76
C TRP A 357 -14.11 -7.19 -2.58
N SER A 358 -13.87 -8.47 -2.85
CA SER A 358 -13.54 -9.46 -1.81
C SER A 358 -12.19 -9.15 -1.14
N MET A 359 -11.25 -8.55 -1.88
CA MET A 359 -9.99 -8.05 -1.31
C MET A 359 -10.22 -6.82 -0.42
N GLU A 360 -11.09 -5.88 -0.82
CA GLU A 360 -11.45 -4.73 0.03
C GLU A 360 -12.13 -5.15 1.34
N ILE A 361 -13.06 -6.12 1.29
CA ILE A 361 -13.70 -6.73 2.47
C ILE A 361 -12.64 -7.35 3.41
N LEU A 362 -11.69 -8.08 2.85
CA LEU A 362 -10.60 -8.73 3.60
C LEU A 362 -9.64 -7.70 4.23
N GLU A 363 -9.27 -6.64 3.50
CA GLU A 363 -8.42 -5.56 4.01
C GLU A 363 -9.15 -4.74 5.09
N LEU A 364 -10.44 -4.45 4.90
CA LEU A 364 -11.29 -3.80 5.90
C LEU A 364 -11.36 -4.63 7.19
N GLY A 365 -11.68 -5.92 7.10
CA GLY A 365 -11.72 -6.82 8.25
C GLY A 365 -10.39 -6.91 8.99
N ARG A 366 -9.26 -7.02 8.27
CA ARG A 366 -7.91 -7.01 8.85
C ARG A 366 -7.59 -5.69 9.55
N HIS A 367 -7.99 -4.56 8.97
CA HIS A 367 -7.75 -3.24 9.56
C HIS A 367 -8.56 -3.04 10.84
N LEU A 368 -9.87 -3.31 10.80
CA LEU A 368 -10.75 -3.18 11.97
C LEU A 368 -10.33 -4.15 13.09
N GLY A 369 -10.01 -5.40 12.74
CA GLY A 369 -9.53 -6.41 13.69
C GLY A 369 -8.22 -6.05 14.37
N LEU A 370 -7.35 -5.28 13.71
CA LEU A 370 -6.12 -4.75 14.31
C LEU A 370 -6.35 -3.45 15.11
N VAL A 371 -7.08 -2.49 14.55
CA VAL A 371 -7.26 -1.15 15.16
C VAL A 371 -8.10 -1.21 16.43
N PHE A 372 -9.16 -2.02 16.42
CA PHE A 372 -10.13 -2.14 17.50
C PHE A 372 -9.95 -3.40 18.36
N HIS A 373 -8.80 -4.10 18.25
CA HIS A 373 -8.62 -5.41 18.91
C HIS A 373 -8.98 -5.39 20.40
N ARG A 374 -8.58 -4.37 21.18
CA ARG A 374 -8.93 -4.25 22.61
C ARG A 374 -10.43 -4.13 22.87
N PHE A 375 -11.19 -3.49 21.97
CA PHE A 375 -12.65 -3.37 22.09
C PHE A 375 -13.35 -4.68 21.72
N LEU A 376 -12.82 -5.39 20.71
CA LEU A 376 -13.29 -6.72 20.28
C LEU A 376 -12.97 -7.81 21.32
N GLU A 377 -11.86 -7.68 22.05
CA GLU A 377 -11.42 -8.60 23.11
C GLU A 377 -12.05 -8.29 24.48
N GLY A 378 -12.61 -7.09 24.67
CA GLY A 378 -13.15 -6.64 25.96
C GLY A 378 -12.10 -6.04 26.92
N ASP A 379 -10.85 -5.88 26.47
CA ASP A 379 -9.73 -5.30 27.22
C ASP A 379 -9.74 -3.75 27.25
N ALA A 380 -10.58 -3.10 26.46
CA ALA A 380 -10.68 -1.64 26.41
C ALA A 380 -11.23 -1.05 27.72
N ARG A 381 -10.46 -0.16 28.36
CA ARG A 381 -10.80 0.39 29.67
C ARG A 381 -12.10 1.21 29.63
N ASN A 382 -12.96 0.98 30.62
CA ASN A 382 -14.25 1.66 30.79
C ASN A 382 -15.22 1.52 29.59
N ARG A 383 -15.04 0.51 28.73
CA ARG A 383 -15.94 0.21 27.61
C ARG A 383 -16.41 -1.24 27.70
N LYS A 384 -17.54 -1.53 27.05
CA LYS A 384 -18.03 -2.90 26.89
C LYS A 384 -17.29 -3.57 25.73
N MET A 385 -17.26 -4.90 25.71
CA MET A 385 -16.86 -5.64 24.52
C MET A 385 -17.79 -5.28 23.35
N VAL A 386 -17.19 -5.05 22.18
CA VAL A 386 -17.89 -4.66 20.95
C VAL A 386 -17.81 -5.80 19.94
N VAL A 387 -18.91 -6.10 19.26
CA VAL A 387 -18.92 -7.01 18.11
C VAL A 387 -19.03 -6.16 16.85
N ILE A 388 -18.04 -6.27 15.96
CA ILE A 388 -18.11 -5.69 14.61
C ILE A 388 -18.35 -6.83 13.62
N ARG A 389 -19.30 -6.69 12.71
CA ARG A 389 -19.55 -7.64 11.61
C ARG A 389 -19.44 -6.93 10.26
N ILE A 390 -18.92 -7.62 9.25
CA ILE A 390 -18.93 -7.18 7.84
C ILE A 390 -19.73 -8.21 7.06
N ASN A 391 -20.81 -7.81 6.40
CA ASN A 391 -21.74 -8.71 5.70
C ASN A 391 -22.13 -9.92 6.57
N THR A 392 -22.58 -9.63 7.80
CA THR A 392 -22.87 -10.58 8.91
C THR A 392 -21.69 -11.37 9.50
N VAL A 393 -20.51 -11.40 8.87
CA VAL A 393 -19.34 -12.15 9.36
C VAL A 393 -18.60 -11.36 10.46
N PRO A 394 -18.40 -11.92 11.67
CA PRO A 394 -17.67 -11.23 12.74
C PRO A 394 -16.21 -10.94 12.39
N VAL A 395 -15.79 -9.70 12.63
CA VAL A 395 -14.38 -9.28 12.56
C VAL A 395 -13.62 -9.91 13.72
N VAL A 396 -12.63 -10.73 13.41
CA VAL A 396 -11.81 -11.38 14.43
C VAL A 396 -10.70 -10.43 14.91
N PRO A 397 -10.51 -10.23 16.23
CA PRO A 397 -9.39 -9.43 16.73
C PRO A 397 -8.03 -9.97 16.28
N ASN A 398 -7.09 -9.06 16.06
CA ASN A 398 -5.70 -9.35 15.74
C ASN A 398 -4.77 -8.53 16.65
N ASN A 399 -4.71 -8.95 17.92
CA ASN A 399 -3.85 -8.32 18.93
C ASN A 399 -2.36 -8.48 18.56
N PRO A 400 -1.61 -7.37 18.38
CA PRO A 400 -0.23 -7.41 17.91
C PRO A 400 0.75 -8.04 18.92
N VAL A 401 0.33 -8.29 20.16
CA VAL A 401 1.15 -8.96 21.20
C VAL A 401 0.41 -10.12 21.90
N GLY A 402 -0.77 -10.51 21.40
CA GLY A 402 -1.65 -11.50 22.04
C GLY A 402 -1.31 -12.97 21.81
N HIS A 403 -0.23 -13.29 21.07
CA HIS A 403 0.16 -14.70 20.87
C HIS A 403 0.77 -15.28 22.15
N ALA A 404 0.38 -16.49 22.54
CA ALA A 404 0.76 -17.11 23.82
C ALA A 404 2.27 -17.29 24.05
N LEU A 405 3.09 -17.37 22.98
CA LEU A 405 4.56 -17.43 23.06
C LEU A 405 5.23 -16.04 23.10
N THR A 406 4.46 -14.96 23.17
CA THR A 406 4.98 -13.60 23.31
C THR A 406 5.48 -13.38 24.72
N VAL A 407 6.72 -12.91 24.87
CA VAL A 407 7.33 -12.63 26.18
C VAL A 407 7.18 -11.13 26.50
N PRO A 408 6.36 -10.73 27.49
CA PRO A 408 6.27 -9.36 27.94
C PRO A 408 7.51 -8.96 28.75
N TYR A 409 7.92 -7.71 28.65
CA TYR A 409 8.86 -7.06 29.56
C TYR A 409 8.08 -6.19 30.56
N ASP A 410 8.77 -5.66 31.57
CA ASP A 410 8.20 -4.71 32.53
C ASP A 410 7.43 -3.57 31.85
N LEU A 411 6.17 -3.38 32.27
CA LEU A 411 5.44 -2.14 32.00
C LEU A 411 6.04 -1.03 32.86
N LYS A 412 6.31 0.13 32.25
CA LYS A 412 6.71 1.36 32.96
C LYS A 412 5.74 2.49 32.64
N THR A 413 5.45 3.31 33.63
CA THR A 413 4.68 4.54 33.48
C THR A 413 5.64 5.73 33.50
N ILE A 414 5.71 6.46 32.39
CA ILE A 414 6.44 7.71 32.25
C ILE A 414 5.44 8.84 32.52
N ARG A 415 5.85 9.87 33.26
CA ARG A 415 5.01 11.05 33.49
C ARG A 415 5.42 12.17 32.54
N MET A 416 4.45 12.72 31.84
CA MET A 416 4.61 13.85 30.94
C MET A 416 4.08 15.10 31.64
N VAL A 417 4.91 16.11 31.79
CA VAL A 417 4.51 17.39 32.41
C VAL A 417 3.68 18.19 31.41
N THR A 418 2.46 18.53 31.78
CA THR A 418 1.56 19.41 31.02
C THR A 418 1.13 20.61 31.89
N PRO A 419 0.57 21.70 31.32
CA PRO A 419 -0.01 22.80 32.10
C PRO A 419 -1.11 22.35 33.08
N GLU A 420 -1.76 21.22 32.79
CA GLU A 420 -2.83 20.59 33.57
C GLU A 420 -2.31 19.59 34.62
N GLY A 421 -0.99 19.43 34.74
CA GLY A 421 -0.31 18.49 35.63
C GLY A 421 0.38 17.32 34.93
N ASP A 422 0.86 16.35 35.72
CA ASP A 422 1.52 15.13 35.22
C ASP A 422 0.49 14.18 34.59
N GLN A 423 0.60 13.92 33.29
CA GLN A 423 -0.20 12.90 32.59
C GLN A 423 0.61 11.60 32.37
N PRO A 424 0.01 10.41 32.55
CA PRO A 424 0.71 9.13 32.45
C PRO A 424 0.79 8.60 31.01
N VAL A 425 1.96 8.09 30.62
CA VAL A 425 2.18 7.29 29.41
C VAL A 425 2.70 5.92 29.82
N THR A 426 1.98 4.86 29.50
CA THR A 426 2.44 3.49 29.76
C THR A 426 3.24 2.96 28.57
N VAL A 427 4.44 2.45 28.82
CA VAL A 427 5.31 1.84 27.81
C VAL A 427 5.63 0.41 28.24
N GLN A 428 5.40 -0.56 27.36
CA GLN A 428 5.71 -1.97 27.60
C GLN A 428 6.33 -2.64 26.36
N PRO A 429 7.57 -3.15 26.44
CA PRO A 429 8.18 -3.95 25.38
C PRO A 429 7.68 -5.41 25.37
N PHE A 430 7.68 -6.04 24.19
CA PHE A 430 7.29 -7.42 23.97
C PHE A 430 8.21 -8.09 22.94
N LEU A 431 8.67 -9.31 23.24
CA LEU A 431 9.40 -10.16 22.29
C LEU A 431 8.47 -11.21 21.70
N LEU A 432 8.26 -11.15 20.39
CA LEU A 432 7.47 -12.13 19.66
C LEU A 432 8.20 -13.47 19.46
N PRO A 433 7.46 -14.57 19.21
CA PRO A 433 8.03 -15.81 18.71
C PRO A 433 8.54 -15.67 17.27
N SER A 434 9.59 -16.43 16.96
CA SER A 434 10.12 -16.62 15.61
C SER A 434 9.13 -17.40 14.73
N GLU A 435 9.36 -17.39 13.42
CA GLU A 435 8.52 -18.15 12.48
C GLU A 435 8.66 -19.66 12.70
N ASP A 436 9.84 -20.15 13.10
CA ASP A 436 10.07 -21.56 13.41
C ASP A 436 9.40 -21.98 14.74
N GLU A 437 9.46 -21.14 15.77
CA GLU A 437 8.74 -21.35 17.04
C GLU A 437 7.22 -21.42 16.81
N LEU A 438 6.67 -20.51 15.97
CA LEU A 438 5.26 -20.53 15.57
C LEU A 438 4.89 -21.79 14.79
N ARG A 439 5.70 -22.19 13.80
CA ARG A 439 5.49 -23.41 13.01
C ARG A 439 5.59 -24.68 13.85
N GLN A 440 6.48 -24.72 14.84
CA GLN A 440 6.62 -25.85 15.76
C GLN A 440 5.43 -25.95 16.71
N HIS A 441 4.96 -24.81 17.25
CA HIS A 441 3.83 -24.76 18.18
C HIS A 441 2.50 -25.12 17.52
N HIS A 442 2.23 -24.57 16.32
CA HIS A 442 0.98 -24.82 15.57
C HIS A 442 1.03 -26.04 14.63
N LYS A 443 2.11 -26.82 14.66
CA LYS A 443 2.22 -28.08 13.90
C LYS A 443 1.02 -29.03 14.09
N PRO A 444 0.43 -29.18 15.30
CA PRO A 444 -0.76 -30.02 15.50
C PRO A 444 -2.02 -29.48 14.81
N ASP A 445 -2.13 -28.16 14.65
CA ASP A 445 -3.32 -27.47 14.09
C ASP A 445 -3.37 -27.54 12.55
N GLY A 446 -2.30 -28.05 11.94
CA GLY A 446 -2.18 -28.22 10.49
C GLY A 446 -1.69 -26.98 9.75
N PRO A 447 -1.41 -27.12 8.43
CA PRO A 447 -0.71 -26.10 7.65
C PRO A 447 -1.54 -24.84 7.41
N ILE A 448 -2.87 -24.95 7.33
CA ILE A 448 -3.76 -23.81 7.08
C ILE A 448 -3.78 -22.88 8.31
N ALA A 449 -4.10 -23.42 9.49
CA ALA A 449 -4.10 -22.68 10.75
C ALA A 449 -2.71 -22.10 11.08
N THR A 450 -1.64 -22.87 10.86
CA THR A 450 -0.25 -22.39 11.03
C THR A 450 0.03 -21.16 10.16
N ASN A 451 -0.35 -21.18 8.87
CA ASN A 451 -0.16 -20.06 7.97
C ASN A 451 -1.03 -18.85 8.33
N GLU A 452 -2.25 -19.07 8.84
CA GLU A 452 -3.10 -18.00 9.34
C GLU A 452 -2.48 -17.29 10.55
N VAL A 453 -1.99 -18.04 11.54
CA VAL A 453 -1.31 -17.46 12.72
C VAL A 453 -0.03 -16.71 12.31
N LEU A 454 0.77 -17.27 11.40
CA LEU A 454 1.95 -16.60 10.86
C LEU A 454 1.59 -15.25 10.20
N GLY A 455 0.48 -15.23 9.45
CA GLY A 455 -0.11 -14.05 8.84
C GLY A 455 -0.56 -13.03 9.88
N ARG A 456 -1.41 -13.43 10.84
CA ARG A 456 -1.92 -12.59 11.94
C ARG A 456 -0.79 -11.94 12.73
N VAL A 457 0.17 -12.73 13.24
CA VAL A 457 1.35 -12.22 13.98
C VAL A 457 2.19 -11.27 13.10
N GLY A 458 2.30 -11.55 11.80
CA GLY A 458 2.95 -10.68 10.80
C GLY A 458 2.09 -9.53 10.28
N LEU A 459 0.89 -9.29 10.84
CA LEU A 459 -0.12 -8.31 10.40
C LEU A 459 -0.44 -8.38 8.88
N PHE A 460 -0.31 -9.56 8.28
CA PHE A 460 -0.46 -9.84 6.84
C PHE A 460 0.42 -8.98 5.91
N GLY A 461 1.45 -8.31 6.46
CA GLY A 461 2.41 -7.49 5.72
C GLY A 461 3.84 -8.04 5.81
N ARG A 462 4.82 -7.25 5.37
CA ARG A 462 6.23 -7.60 5.54
C ARG A 462 6.61 -7.40 7.01
N ARG A 463 7.04 -8.45 7.70
CA ARG A 463 7.34 -8.40 9.15
C ARG A 463 8.29 -7.27 9.54
N ASN A 464 9.25 -6.92 8.68
CA ASN A 464 10.19 -5.81 8.87
C ASN A 464 9.52 -4.42 8.97
N GLU A 465 8.35 -4.23 8.36
CA GLU A 465 7.54 -3.01 8.41
C GLU A 465 6.65 -2.99 9.68
N THR A 466 6.33 -4.15 10.24
CA THR A 466 5.47 -4.33 11.44
C THR A 466 6.21 -4.37 12.78
N GLN A 467 7.52 -4.11 12.76
CA GLN A 467 8.36 -4.04 13.97
C GLN A 467 8.25 -2.66 14.63
N GLY A 468 8.53 -2.56 15.92
CA GLY A 468 8.67 -1.28 16.60
C GLY A 468 7.44 -0.85 17.41
N LEU A 469 7.05 0.42 17.31
CA LEU A 469 6.07 1.02 18.21
C LEU A 469 4.63 0.72 17.80
N PHE A 470 3.78 0.43 18.79
CA PHE A 470 2.34 0.26 18.69
C PHE A 470 1.71 1.27 19.64
N ILE A 471 1.20 2.36 19.08
CA ILE A 471 0.78 3.55 19.80
C ILE A 471 -0.74 3.57 19.89
N TYR A 472 -1.24 3.65 21.13
CA TYR A 472 -2.66 3.66 21.47
C TYR A 472 -3.06 4.97 22.15
N ARG A 473 -4.20 5.52 21.73
CA ARG A 473 -4.89 6.65 22.38
C ARG A 473 -6.25 6.13 22.84
N ASN A 474 -6.55 6.18 24.14
CA ASN A 474 -7.80 5.63 24.69
C ASN A 474 -8.09 4.19 24.21
N ASP A 475 -7.09 3.31 24.30
CA ASP A 475 -7.15 1.89 23.91
C ASP A 475 -7.41 1.58 22.42
N ARG A 476 -7.62 2.61 21.59
CA ARG A 476 -7.60 2.52 20.13
C ARG A 476 -6.18 2.63 19.60
N LEU A 477 -5.77 1.69 18.76
CA LEU A 477 -4.50 1.77 18.04
C LEU A 477 -4.59 2.92 17.01
N ILE A 478 -3.66 3.87 17.07
CA ILE A 478 -3.57 4.99 16.12
C ILE A 478 -2.35 4.88 15.20
N LYS A 479 -1.30 4.16 15.61
CA LYS A 479 -0.09 3.95 14.81
C LYS A 479 0.56 2.63 15.15
N TRP A 480 1.00 1.89 14.13
CA TRP A 480 1.78 0.66 14.32
C TRP A 480 2.96 0.63 13.36
N GLY A 481 4.05 -0.01 13.79
CA GLY A 481 5.25 -0.17 12.98
C GLY A 481 6.19 1.04 13.00
N GLY A 482 7.45 0.76 12.65
CA GLY A 482 8.54 1.72 12.69
C GLY A 482 8.95 2.16 14.10
N TRP A 483 10.02 2.94 14.16
CA TRP A 483 10.66 3.34 15.41
C TRP A 483 10.59 4.85 15.70
N GLN A 484 9.73 5.61 15.00
CA GLN A 484 9.53 7.06 15.20
C GLN A 484 10.84 7.88 15.29
N GLN A 485 11.79 7.59 14.40
CA GLN A 485 13.14 8.19 14.35
C GLN A 485 14.07 7.94 15.55
N ILE A 486 13.66 7.12 16.55
CA ILE A 486 14.51 6.72 17.69
C ILE A 486 15.80 5.99 17.23
N TRP A 487 15.72 5.33 16.06
CA TRP A 487 16.86 4.76 15.34
C TRP A 487 16.76 5.05 13.84
N LEU A 488 17.91 5.36 13.23
CA LEU A 488 18.07 5.71 11.81
C LEU A 488 17.81 4.54 10.84
N THR A 489 17.89 3.29 11.31
CA THR A 489 17.75 2.09 10.48
C THR A 489 16.80 1.06 11.09
N SER A 490 15.92 0.54 10.23
CA SER A 490 15.09 -0.64 10.50
C SER A 490 15.90 -1.90 10.25
N ASP A 491 16.66 -2.34 11.26
CA ASP A 491 17.38 -3.62 11.21
C ASP A 491 16.37 -4.78 11.10
N GLU A 492 16.51 -5.62 10.07
CA GLU A 492 15.70 -6.83 9.87
C GLU A 492 15.75 -7.75 11.09
N LYS A 493 16.89 -7.81 11.78
CA LYS A 493 17.08 -8.66 12.96
C LYS A 493 16.30 -8.15 14.19
N THR A 494 15.65 -6.98 14.10
CA THR A 494 14.72 -6.48 15.14
C THR A 494 13.23 -6.72 14.84
N LYS A 495 12.90 -7.55 13.84
CA LYS A 495 11.51 -7.85 13.44
C LYS A 495 10.61 -8.54 14.49
N LEU A 496 11.17 -9.05 15.59
CA LEU A 496 10.39 -9.65 16.70
C LEU A 496 10.15 -8.69 17.88
N ALA A 497 10.74 -7.49 17.85
CA ALA A 497 10.55 -6.50 18.91
C ALA A 497 9.32 -5.63 18.62
N ARG A 498 8.35 -5.64 19.54
CA ARG A 498 7.21 -4.70 19.58
C ARG A 498 7.23 -3.92 20.89
N VAL A 499 6.73 -2.70 20.88
CA VAL A 499 6.65 -1.84 22.06
C VAL A 499 5.28 -1.15 22.06
N VAL A 500 4.45 -1.49 23.04
CA VAL A 500 3.17 -0.84 23.26
C VAL A 500 3.41 0.48 23.99
N VAL A 501 2.84 1.56 23.46
CA VAL A 501 2.81 2.89 24.08
C VAL A 501 1.34 3.28 24.19
N SER A 502 0.85 3.64 25.36
CA SER A 502 -0.56 4.03 25.55
C SER A 502 -0.69 5.31 26.38
N PHE A 503 -1.59 6.20 25.95
CA PHE A 503 -1.85 7.51 26.55
C PHE A 503 -3.34 7.92 26.39
N ASP A 504 -3.74 9.03 27.02
CA ASP A 504 -5.10 9.60 26.98
C ASP A 504 -5.20 10.91 26.18
N THR A 505 -6.40 11.49 26.04
CA THR A 505 -6.61 12.66 25.17
C THR A 505 -5.84 13.92 25.61
N LYS A 506 -5.42 14.02 26.87
CA LYS A 506 -4.75 15.21 27.42
C LYS A 506 -3.35 15.42 26.83
N LEU A 507 -2.78 14.37 26.24
CA LEU A 507 -1.49 14.44 25.55
C LEU A 507 -1.62 14.64 24.03
N ASP A 508 -2.84 14.82 23.50
CA ASP A 508 -3.06 14.97 22.06
C ASP A 508 -2.39 16.21 21.45
N GLU A 509 -2.28 17.30 22.21
CA GLU A 509 -1.56 18.51 21.76
C GLU A 509 -0.04 18.31 21.86
N MET A 510 0.43 17.75 22.97
CA MET A 510 1.85 17.47 23.19
C MET A 510 2.41 16.48 22.16
N PHE A 511 1.58 15.58 21.62
CA PHE A 511 1.97 14.55 20.66
C PHE A 511 1.59 14.88 19.20
N ASP A 512 1.13 16.10 18.92
CA ASP A 512 0.76 16.59 17.57
C ASP A 512 -0.12 15.59 16.79
N ILE A 513 -1.21 15.17 17.44
CA ILE A 513 -2.17 14.24 16.84
C ILE A 513 -3.01 15.01 15.80
N ASN A 514 -2.82 14.68 14.51
CA ASN A 514 -3.53 15.35 13.43
C ASN A 514 -4.99 14.91 13.27
N ILE A 515 -5.74 15.65 12.45
CA ILE A 515 -7.17 15.41 12.17
C ILE A 515 -7.46 13.98 11.70
N THR A 516 -6.54 13.35 10.95
CA THR A 516 -6.69 11.97 10.46
C THR A 516 -6.21 10.90 11.46
N LYS A 517 -5.78 11.29 12.67
CA LYS A 517 -5.24 10.40 13.72
C LYS A 517 -4.05 9.52 13.28
N ARG A 518 -3.37 9.90 12.19
CA ARG A 518 -2.31 9.11 11.52
C ARG A 518 -0.90 9.61 11.82
N SER A 519 -0.73 10.92 12.02
CA SER A 519 0.53 11.45 12.56
C SER A 519 0.47 11.42 14.08
N VAL A 520 1.62 11.08 14.64
CA VAL A 520 1.94 11.14 16.07
C VAL A 520 3.40 11.56 16.09
N SER A 521 3.70 12.65 16.78
CA SER A 521 5.05 13.16 17.00
C SER A 521 5.39 12.97 18.48
N LEU A 522 6.27 12.03 18.80
CA LEU A 522 6.66 11.78 20.19
C LEU A 522 7.73 12.81 20.62
N PRO A 523 7.58 13.51 21.76
CA PRO A 523 8.61 14.42 22.27
C PRO A 523 9.96 13.72 22.47
N SER A 524 11.06 14.44 22.30
CA SER A 524 12.43 13.89 22.40
C SER A 524 12.69 13.17 23.73
N TYR A 525 12.24 13.75 24.85
CA TYR A 525 12.32 13.11 26.17
C TYR A 525 11.65 11.73 26.20
N LEU A 526 10.42 11.62 25.68
CA LEU A 526 9.69 10.36 25.63
C LEU A 526 10.34 9.36 24.65
N GLN A 527 10.91 9.84 23.54
CA GLN A 527 11.71 9.02 22.63
C GLN A 527 12.94 8.41 23.33
N GLU A 528 13.64 9.16 24.18
CA GLU A 528 14.80 8.66 24.94
C GLU A 528 14.40 7.61 26.00
N GLU A 529 13.30 7.83 26.74
CA GLU A 529 12.80 6.84 27.69
C GLU A 529 12.32 5.55 26.99
N ILE A 530 11.57 5.67 25.88
CA ILE A 530 11.21 4.52 25.05
C ILE A 530 12.46 3.81 24.52
N LYS A 531 13.52 4.55 24.13
CA LYS A 531 14.79 3.98 23.66
C LYS A 531 15.46 3.10 24.72
N LYS A 532 15.48 3.56 25.98
CA LYS A 532 16.02 2.79 27.13
C LYS A 532 15.26 1.48 27.31
N LEU A 533 13.93 1.52 27.32
CA LEU A 533 13.05 0.35 27.53
C LEU A 533 13.07 -0.62 26.34
N ALA A 534 13.17 -0.12 25.12
CA ALA A 534 13.11 -0.92 23.89
C ALA A 534 14.46 -1.54 23.49
N THR A 535 15.59 -1.03 24.00
CA THR A 535 16.92 -1.56 23.66
C THR A 535 17.12 -3.04 24.08
N PRO A 536 16.73 -3.48 25.30
CA PRO A 536 16.81 -4.89 25.70
C PRO A 536 16.05 -5.84 24.77
N VAL A 537 14.79 -5.53 24.44
CA VAL A 537 13.96 -6.40 23.58
C VAL A 537 14.49 -6.45 22.13
N ARG A 538 15.05 -5.34 21.62
CA ARG A 538 15.73 -5.34 20.32
C ARG A 538 16.96 -6.23 20.33
N THR A 539 17.77 -6.19 21.38
CA THR A 539 18.93 -7.08 21.55
C THR A 539 18.51 -8.55 21.62
N ALA A 540 17.43 -8.87 22.35
CA ALA A 540 16.87 -10.22 22.42
C ALA A 540 16.36 -10.72 21.05
N SER A 541 15.66 -9.87 20.29
CA SER A 541 15.25 -10.16 18.90
C SER A 541 16.45 -10.48 18.02
N LYS A 542 17.54 -9.68 18.09
CA LYS A 542 18.78 -9.98 17.35
C LYS A 542 19.41 -11.30 17.78
N GLY A 543 19.31 -11.64 19.07
CA GLY A 543 19.76 -12.91 19.64
C GLY A 543 19.11 -14.12 18.98
N LYS A 544 17.79 -14.11 18.79
CA LYS A 544 17.04 -15.21 18.13
C LYS A 544 17.47 -15.49 16.68
N TYR A 545 18.12 -14.54 15.99
CA TYR A 545 18.62 -14.71 14.62
C TYR A 545 20.13 -15.01 14.52
N LYS A 546 20.85 -15.08 15.64
CA LYS A 546 22.22 -15.61 15.64
C LYS A 546 22.15 -17.13 15.73
N LYS A 547 22.60 -17.83 14.67
CA LYS A 547 22.84 -19.28 14.75
C LYS A 547 23.76 -19.55 15.96
N PRO A 548 23.51 -20.60 16.77
CA PRO A 548 24.46 -21.00 17.78
C PRO A 548 25.76 -21.41 17.08
N THR A 549 26.85 -20.72 17.39
CA THR A 549 28.18 -21.11 16.92
C THR A 549 28.45 -22.51 17.47
N SER A 550 28.68 -23.48 16.58
CA SER A 550 29.04 -24.84 16.98
C SER A 550 30.25 -24.80 17.89
N ALA A 551 30.14 -25.37 19.10
CA ALA A 551 31.29 -25.54 19.98
C ALA A 551 32.40 -26.32 19.24
N PRO A 552 33.70 -26.04 19.51
CA PRO A 552 34.78 -26.74 18.82
C PRO A 552 34.71 -28.25 19.10
N VAL A 553 34.57 -29.05 18.04
CA VAL A 553 34.60 -30.51 18.15
C VAL A 553 36.01 -30.92 18.60
N PRO A 554 36.17 -31.69 19.70
CA PRO A 554 37.48 -32.20 20.10
C PRO A 554 38.02 -33.16 19.03
N LYS A 555 39.30 -33.01 18.66
CA LYS A 555 39.96 -33.93 17.71
C LYS A 555 40.00 -35.36 18.28
N PRO A 556 39.61 -36.40 17.52
CA PRO A 556 39.72 -37.78 17.98
C PRO A 556 41.17 -38.28 17.92
N SER A 557 41.55 -39.09 18.91
CA SER A 557 42.82 -39.82 18.96
C SER A 557 42.77 -41.09 18.09
N PRO A 558 43.89 -41.56 17.51
CA PRO A 558 43.90 -42.74 16.65
C PRO A 558 43.81 -44.06 17.45
N SER A 559 43.14 -45.06 16.88
CA SER A 559 43.11 -46.46 17.38
C SER A 559 43.78 -47.42 16.37
N PRO A 560 44.26 -48.60 16.81
CA PRO A 560 45.25 -49.39 16.07
C PRO A 560 44.68 -50.36 15.03
N ALA A 561 45.56 -50.85 14.15
CA ALA A 561 45.24 -51.69 12.99
C ALA A 561 44.98 -53.18 13.31
N PRO A 562 44.21 -53.90 12.47
CA PRO A 562 43.95 -55.33 12.61
C PRO A 562 44.99 -56.22 11.89
N THR A 563 45.09 -57.49 12.31
CA THR A 563 46.03 -58.51 11.79
C THR A 563 45.29 -59.58 10.94
N PRO A 564 45.88 -60.15 9.86
CA PRO A 564 45.14 -60.98 8.88
C PRO A 564 45.42 -62.50 8.94
N THR A 565 44.60 -63.31 8.25
CA THR A 565 44.85 -64.73 7.90
C THR A 565 43.92 -65.18 6.73
N PRO A 566 44.15 -66.31 6.03
CA PRO A 566 45.03 -66.39 4.84
C PRO A 566 44.32 -66.82 3.53
N ALA A 567 45.06 -66.81 2.42
CA ALA A 567 44.61 -67.16 1.06
C ALA A 567 44.90 -68.62 0.65
N PRO A 568 44.48 -69.03 -0.56
CA PRO A 568 45.36 -69.79 -1.44
C PRO A 568 45.58 -69.16 -2.84
N THR A 569 46.68 -69.61 -3.47
CA THR A 569 47.41 -69.16 -4.67
C THR A 569 47.00 -69.93 -5.95
N PRO A 570 47.70 -69.86 -7.13
CA PRO A 570 48.73 -68.91 -7.65
C PRO A 570 48.55 -68.46 -9.15
N ILE A 571 49.43 -67.59 -9.67
CA ILE A 571 50.44 -67.85 -10.76
C ILE A 571 50.98 -66.53 -11.40
N ALA A 572 52.33 -66.43 -11.47
CA ALA A 572 53.25 -65.65 -12.36
C ALA A 572 52.94 -64.17 -12.79
N GLY A 573 53.93 -63.26 -12.87
CA GLY A 573 55.38 -63.36 -12.53
C GLY A 573 56.26 -62.18 -13.02
N LEU A 574 57.57 -62.28 -12.71
CA LEU A 574 58.74 -61.47 -13.15
C LEU A 574 59.08 -60.10 -12.46
N VAL A 575 60.41 -59.87 -12.35
CA VAL A 575 61.24 -58.98 -11.47
C VAL A 575 62.62 -58.83 -12.18
N PRO A 576 63.39 -57.69 -12.21
CA PRO A 576 63.88 -56.81 -11.12
C PRO A 576 63.76 -55.29 -11.44
N GLY A 577 64.41 -54.27 -10.83
CA GLY A 577 65.47 -54.12 -9.80
C GLY A 577 66.91 -53.92 -10.37
N PRO A 578 67.92 -53.36 -9.64
CA PRO A 578 67.91 -52.59 -8.38
C PRO A 578 68.92 -51.38 -8.33
N GLY A 579 69.21 -50.82 -7.14
CA GLY A 579 70.39 -49.99 -6.77
C GLY A 579 70.09 -48.50 -6.52
N ASP A 580 70.36 -47.83 -5.38
CA ASP A 580 71.47 -47.78 -4.38
C ASP A 580 72.36 -46.52 -4.54
N GLY A 581 72.61 -45.77 -3.45
CA GLY A 581 73.67 -44.75 -3.38
C GLY A 581 73.36 -43.46 -2.60
N LEU A 582 74.11 -43.20 -1.51
CA LEU A 582 74.04 -41.99 -0.65
C LEU A 582 75.09 -40.93 -1.05
N SER A 583 74.82 -39.62 -0.87
CA SER A 583 75.82 -38.55 -0.56
C SER A 583 75.18 -37.17 -0.25
N ILE A 584 75.96 -36.27 0.40
CA ILE A 584 75.63 -34.95 1.00
C ILE A 584 76.87 -34.03 0.80
N PRO A 585 76.87 -32.67 0.92
CA PRO A 585 75.92 -31.57 0.61
C PRO A 585 76.50 -30.54 -0.42
N GLY A 586 75.74 -29.50 -0.81
CA GLY A 586 76.35 -28.23 -1.26
C GLY A 586 75.51 -27.23 -2.08
N ALA A 587 75.27 -26.05 -1.50
CA ALA A 587 75.15 -24.72 -2.13
C ALA A 587 74.30 -24.48 -3.42
N ASP A 588 73.18 -23.79 -3.19
CA ASP A 588 72.75 -22.54 -3.85
C ASP A 588 72.20 -22.50 -5.30
N THR A 589 71.30 -21.54 -5.50
CA THR A 589 70.64 -21.09 -6.75
C THR A 589 69.57 -21.96 -7.44
N SER A 590 68.72 -21.27 -8.21
CA SER A 590 67.67 -21.70 -9.15
C SER A 590 66.25 -21.96 -8.59
N LEU A 591 65.26 -21.57 -9.41
CA LEU A 591 63.82 -21.56 -9.11
C LEU A 591 63.22 -22.99 -9.06
N PRO A 592 62.28 -23.28 -8.16
CA PRO A 592 61.47 -24.49 -8.26
C PRO A 592 60.29 -24.28 -9.22
N THR A 593 60.30 -25.08 -10.29
CA THR A 593 59.15 -25.30 -11.18
C THR A 593 57.95 -25.84 -10.39
N VAL A 594 56.74 -25.49 -10.87
CA VAL A 594 55.44 -25.97 -10.38
C VAL A 594 55.45 -27.48 -10.09
N THR A 595 55.14 -27.84 -8.85
CA THR A 595 54.60 -29.16 -8.51
C THR A 595 53.25 -28.94 -7.85
N THR A 596 52.22 -29.59 -8.38
CA THR A 596 50.82 -29.35 -8.04
C THR A 596 50.47 -29.84 -6.64
N ALA A 597 50.36 -28.91 -5.70
CA ALA A 597 49.40 -29.04 -4.61
C ALA A 597 47.98 -28.89 -5.20
N GLY A 598 47.05 -29.78 -4.81
CA GLY A 598 45.66 -29.66 -5.24
C GLY A 598 45.05 -28.34 -4.79
N PRO A 599 44.17 -27.71 -5.59
CA PRO A 599 43.59 -26.42 -5.24
C PRO A 599 42.75 -26.54 -3.95
N PRO A 600 42.72 -25.49 -3.10
CA PRO A 600 41.70 -25.39 -2.06
C PRO A 600 40.31 -25.35 -2.72
N GLU A 601 39.31 -25.94 -2.07
CA GLU A 601 37.94 -26.02 -2.60
C GLU A 601 37.42 -24.62 -2.99
N THR A 602 37.23 -24.43 -4.28
CA THR A 602 36.79 -23.15 -4.85
C THR A 602 35.32 -22.92 -4.53
N PRO A 603 34.91 -21.77 -3.94
CA PRO A 603 33.51 -21.43 -3.75
C PRO A 603 32.87 -20.94 -5.07
N ALA A 604 32.80 -21.83 -6.05
CA ALA A 604 32.19 -21.59 -7.35
C ALA A 604 30.66 -21.74 -7.27
N ASP A 605 29.96 -20.72 -6.78
CA ASP A 605 28.56 -20.39 -7.18
C ASP A 605 28.05 -19.04 -6.63
N LEU A 606 28.93 -18.06 -6.43
CA LEU A 606 28.53 -16.69 -6.11
C LEU A 606 28.34 -15.89 -7.41
N PRO A 607 27.15 -15.30 -7.68
CA PRO A 607 26.89 -14.64 -8.96
C PRO A 607 27.82 -13.43 -9.16
N PRO A 608 28.26 -13.16 -10.40
CA PRO A 608 29.19 -12.08 -10.71
C PRO A 608 28.65 -10.73 -10.24
N ILE A 609 29.56 -9.86 -9.82
CA ILE A 609 29.22 -8.55 -9.27
C ILE A 609 29.18 -7.53 -10.40
N ASN A 610 28.00 -6.96 -10.66
CA ASN A 610 27.88 -5.86 -11.60
C ASN A 610 28.40 -4.57 -10.94
N TYR A 611 29.51 -4.06 -11.43
CA TYR A 611 30.00 -2.74 -11.08
C TYR A 611 29.05 -1.65 -11.60
N ARG A 612 28.75 -0.63 -10.78
CA ARG A 612 27.99 0.55 -11.19
C ARG A 612 28.63 1.83 -10.62
N PRO A 613 29.25 2.70 -11.44
CA PRO A 613 29.65 4.02 -10.97
C PRO A 613 28.42 4.87 -10.66
N VAL A 614 28.43 5.60 -9.55
CA VAL A 614 27.32 6.48 -9.14
C VAL A 614 27.81 7.87 -8.73
N THR A 615 26.98 8.89 -8.97
CA THR A 615 27.22 10.29 -8.56
C THR A 615 26.71 10.61 -7.15
N ALA A 616 26.27 9.59 -6.39
CA ALA A 616 25.70 9.77 -5.07
C ALA A 616 26.75 10.21 -4.02
N THR A 617 26.48 11.31 -3.31
CA THR A 617 27.39 11.87 -2.30
C THR A 617 27.23 11.28 -0.89
N LYS A 618 26.18 10.47 -0.67
CA LYS A 618 25.75 9.94 0.64
C LYS A 618 26.49 8.68 1.10
N PHE A 619 27.27 8.04 0.22
CA PHE A 619 28.08 6.86 0.51
C PHE A 619 29.31 6.84 -0.41
N ALA A 620 30.35 6.09 -0.05
CA ALA A 620 31.54 5.87 -0.86
C ALA A 620 31.43 4.59 -1.69
N TRP A 621 30.88 3.52 -1.12
CA TRP A 621 30.50 2.29 -1.80
C TRP A 621 29.22 1.70 -1.20
N LYS A 622 28.54 0.83 -1.96
CA LYS A 622 27.35 0.12 -1.51
C LYS A 622 27.16 -1.18 -2.30
N GLN A 623 27.13 -2.30 -1.61
CA GLN A 623 26.71 -3.57 -2.20
C GLN A 623 25.19 -3.76 -2.06
N GLY A 624 24.56 -4.42 -3.03
CA GLY A 624 23.14 -4.77 -2.98
C GLY A 624 22.78 -5.92 -3.92
N ILE A 625 21.55 -6.42 -3.80
CA ILE A 625 20.97 -7.40 -4.73
C ILE A 625 20.06 -6.65 -5.70
N ASN A 626 20.23 -6.90 -7.00
CA ASN A 626 19.40 -6.31 -8.05
C ASN A 626 18.09 -7.08 -8.25
N LEU A 627 17.18 -6.52 -9.06
CA LEU A 627 15.86 -7.11 -9.33
C LEU A 627 15.91 -8.51 -9.97
N SER A 628 17.06 -8.89 -10.54
CA SER A 628 17.32 -10.18 -11.18
C SER A 628 17.97 -11.20 -10.21
N GLY A 629 18.19 -10.85 -8.95
CA GLY A 629 18.92 -11.67 -7.97
C GLY A 629 20.44 -11.61 -8.07
N GLY A 630 21.00 -10.86 -9.01
CA GLY A 630 22.44 -10.63 -9.13
C GLY A 630 22.96 -9.65 -8.08
N ARG A 631 24.26 -9.69 -7.80
CA ARG A 631 24.92 -8.75 -6.87
C ARG A 631 25.41 -7.53 -7.65
N ASP A 632 25.16 -6.33 -7.11
CA ASP A 632 25.65 -5.07 -7.65
C ASP A 632 26.58 -4.40 -6.63
N LEU A 633 27.69 -3.83 -7.10
CA LEU A 633 28.59 -2.98 -6.33
C LEU A 633 28.55 -1.56 -6.90
N GLN A 634 27.92 -0.65 -6.15
CA GLN A 634 27.88 0.77 -6.48
C GLN A 634 29.06 1.47 -5.82
N ILE A 635 29.86 2.24 -6.58
CA ILE A 635 30.96 3.06 -6.02
C ILE A 635 30.76 4.51 -6.42
N SER A 636 30.89 5.39 -5.44
CA SER A 636 30.78 6.83 -5.59
C SER A 636 32.08 7.45 -6.04
N GLY A 637 32.00 8.49 -6.88
CA GLY A 637 33.13 9.35 -7.21
C GLY A 637 33.77 10.09 -6.02
N ARG A 638 33.16 10.06 -4.82
CA ARG A 638 33.67 10.76 -3.61
C ARG A 638 35.05 10.26 -3.14
N ILE A 639 35.44 9.02 -3.45
CA ILE A 639 36.80 8.51 -3.22
C ILE A 639 37.45 8.22 -4.58
N ALA A 640 38.07 9.24 -5.18
CA ALA A 640 38.63 9.16 -6.53
C ALA A 640 39.61 7.97 -6.75
N PRO A 641 40.51 7.62 -5.81
CA PRO A 641 41.36 6.42 -5.96
C PRO A 641 40.58 5.10 -6.02
N LEU A 642 39.48 4.98 -5.25
CA LEU A 642 38.64 3.79 -5.23
C LEU A 642 37.80 3.66 -6.51
N ALA A 643 37.23 4.78 -6.98
CA ALA A 643 36.52 4.82 -8.26
C ALA A 643 37.45 4.48 -9.44
N ALA A 644 38.69 4.99 -9.42
CA ALA A 644 39.71 4.69 -10.43
C ALA A 644 40.19 3.22 -10.38
N LEU A 645 40.29 2.63 -9.18
CA LEU A 645 40.59 1.20 -9.02
C LEU A 645 39.46 0.34 -9.59
N ALA A 646 38.21 0.60 -9.19
CA ALA A 646 37.06 -0.17 -9.64
C ALA A 646 36.85 -0.10 -11.17
N ALA A 647 37.05 1.07 -11.77
CA ALA A 647 36.99 1.22 -13.24
C ALA A 647 38.09 0.43 -13.98
N ARG A 648 39.25 0.16 -13.35
CA ARG A 648 40.29 -0.72 -13.93
C ARG A 648 39.93 -2.20 -13.80
N LEU A 649 39.28 -2.57 -12.70
CA LEU A 649 38.86 -3.95 -12.41
C LEU A 649 37.52 -4.34 -13.05
N GLU A 650 36.80 -3.42 -13.70
CA GLU A 650 35.49 -3.67 -14.34
C GLU A 650 35.50 -4.85 -15.33
N LYS A 651 36.64 -5.10 -15.99
CA LYS A 651 36.80 -6.20 -16.96
C LYS A 651 37.30 -7.52 -16.34
N ASP A 652 37.51 -7.55 -15.03
CA ASP A 652 38.02 -8.71 -14.30
C ASP A 652 37.00 -9.13 -13.21
N PRO A 653 36.14 -10.14 -13.48
CA PRO A 653 35.11 -10.56 -12.55
C PRO A 653 35.63 -11.17 -11.24
N GLU A 654 36.86 -11.70 -11.21
CA GLU A 654 37.46 -12.26 -10.00
C GLU A 654 38.00 -11.12 -9.12
N ALA A 655 38.78 -10.20 -9.70
CA ALA A 655 39.29 -9.04 -8.98
C ALA A 655 38.15 -8.10 -8.51
N MET A 656 37.04 -8.00 -9.24
CA MET A 656 35.84 -7.27 -8.79
C MET A 656 35.14 -7.94 -7.60
N GLN A 657 35.21 -9.27 -7.49
CA GLN A 657 34.72 -10.00 -6.31
C GLN A 657 35.64 -9.81 -5.10
N GLU A 658 36.96 -9.85 -5.29
CA GLU A 658 37.92 -9.54 -4.23
C GLU A 658 37.76 -8.10 -3.71
N LEU A 659 37.63 -7.11 -4.62
CA LEU A 659 37.37 -5.72 -4.24
C LEU A 659 36.08 -5.60 -3.42
N ALA A 660 35.00 -6.25 -3.84
CA ALA A 660 33.74 -6.22 -3.09
C ALA A 660 33.86 -6.86 -1.69
N ALA A 661 34.56 -7.99 -1.58
CA ALA A 661 34.82 -8.64 -0.30
C ALA A 661 35.67 -7.76 0.64
N PHE A 662 36.69 -7.09 0.11
CA PHE A 662 37.51 -6.14 0.85
C PHE A 662 36.69 -4.95 1.37
N LEU A 663 35.83 -4.35 0.53
CA LEU A 663 34.96 -3.25 0.94
C LEU A 663 33.94 -3.66 2.03
N MET A 664 33.42 -4.90 1.98
CA MET A 664 32.56 -5.44 3.03
C MET A 664 33.30 -5.55 4.39
N LEU A 665 34.58 -5.95 4.40
CA LEU A 665 35.39 -5.97 5.62
C LEU A 665 35.64 -4.56 6.19
N LEU A 666 35.66 -3.53 5.34
CA LEU A 666 35.75 -2.13 5.77
C LEU A 666 34.42 -1.62 6.36
N ASP A 667 33.27 -2.06 5.84
CA ASP A 667 31.95 -1.76 6.41
C ASP A 667 31.75 -2.41 7.79
N GLU A 668 32.29 -3.62 8.04
CA GLU A 668 32.30 -4.23 9.39
C GLU A 668 33.09 -3.41 10.43
N LYS A 669 33.93 -2.48 9.98
CA LYS A 669 34.74 -1.57 10.81
C LYS A 669 34.25 -0.12 10.77
N ASP A 670 33.11 0.16 10.14
CA ASP A 670 32.53 1.50 9.94
C ASP A 670 33.49 2.51 9.27
N MET A 671 34.46 2.00 8.48
CA MET A 671 35.50 2.82 7.85
C MET A 671 34.94 3.77 6.78
N GLN A 672 33.80 3.41 6.19
CA GLN A 672 33.08 4.26 5.27
C GLN A 672 32.68 5.60 5.90
N THR A 673 32.18 5.58 7.14
CA THR A 673 31.76 6.81 7.86
C THR A 673 32.97 7.73 8.10
N ALA A 674 34.12 7.17 8.47
CA ALA A 674 35.36 7.91 8.63
C ALA A 674 35.88 8.52 7.32
N LEU A 675 35.87 7.75 6.22
CA LEU A 675 36.32 8.20 4.90
C LEU A 675 35.42 9.28 4.28
N LEU A 676 34.12 9.26 4.57
CA LEU A 676 33.20 10.33 4.18
C LEU A 676 33.47 11.61 4.96
N ALA A 677 33.70 11.52 6.27
CA ALA A 677 33.99 12.66 7.13
C ALA A 677 35.35 13.34 6.84
N SER A 678 36.33 12.62 6.28
CA SER A 678 37.62 13.18 5.89
C SER A 678 37.64 13.90 4.53
N GLY A 679 36.56 13.83 3.75
CA GLY A 679 36.49 14.40 2.39
C GLY A 679 36.08 15.88 2.29
N ASP A 680 35.83 16.55 3.41
CA ASP A 680 35.42 17.97 3.49
C ASP A 680 36.57 18.85 4.04
N LYS A 681 37.82 18.59 3.63
CA LYS A 681 39.03 19.37 3.92
C LYS A 681 39.96 19.51 2.71
#